data_AF-A0A2T2YPK8-F1
#
_entry.id   AF-A0A2T2YPK8-F1
#
_cell.length_a   1.000
_cell.length_b   1.000
_cell.length_c   1.000
_cell.angle_alpha   90.00
_cell.angle_beta   90.00
_cell.angle_gamma   90.00
#
_symmetry.space_group_name_H-M   'P 1'
#
loop_
_entity.id
_entity.type
_entity.pdbx_description
1 polymer ?
#
loop_
_entity_poly.entity_id
_entity_poly.type
_entity_poly.pdbx_seq_one_letter_code
_entity_poly.pdbx_strand_id
1 'polypeptide(L)'
;MHKNYLSSLLYWLFLFFLSACAVHPPYYRQDVANWRQNTPPAPSQLNYSIFLIGDVGAPARNPLEPSLNLLHRQIMAAGEKSAVVFLGDNIYSYGLTEPGSPGRKTDEERMRTQLDIFKGYQGEKYMIPGNHDWAQGQPGGLQSVIRQEAFVEEYLQDTAAVSGGNFFVPDEGCPGPYEVFLQEDMVLIALNSQWWLQSEERPYGPNNYCNVSDEAEVLVQLEDIISKNSGKNIMVVGHHPLQTNGTHGGNFRLTDHLFPLTMLNPWLVIPLPIIGSIYPWARRYGGISQDIPHPKYQAYVNGLMNIFNKYPNVVYAAGHDHNLQYFKTNNVRAIVSGSGCKTQYMKRGGGQAQFGHEEKGYALVNYYNNGEAWLEFWEPKGNGDQGELMFRTKLYERQNAAPVKEIPVVTSNISFKDSSITVAANPEQYQAGKTKQFLLGTHYRREWATPVKMPLLDLQTEQEGLVPYRLGGGKQTTSLRLRNEAGREFSLRSVNKNPSPLLPTDLRQTLMQDLLQDQISAQHPYGALILPPLADAAGVYHVNPRLVFVPNDPRLGKYQAIFNNQVAILEENPDEDHRNVASLGNAKNLVGTDKVLERKREDNDNTVSEVSFARARLFDMLIGDWDRHEGQWRWIERKTEDERVFEPVPKDRDVVFFKTDGFIPYLLTRKWALRNVQDFGYEFKDYIGLNLTAFTTDRTFLASVTKEQWVAEAEKIKQNVTDAIIQQAIQLWPPEIANLSGPEIAAKLKSRRDRLPQLAADYYTFLSKTVDVVGSDKREKFTVTRLNNDQTQVVVNNIRRDGSLGRQVYDRTFRTNETKEIRLYGLGGDDVFNVSGKVDKGIRVRIIGGSDRDSITDNSVVKGLSRKTMVYDTKAGNFLAFGPETKDETQEYKEVNRYDRTAPQMPYFGPRLPLGFNPDDRFFLGLGFVYRTRKFRREPYAAEHRLQGNYLFASSSYNLHYQADFKRLLGNYDVGVKSYYYGFQPLFNYFGQGNKTQADLNQMKDYRLQFSHFYFSPTINKDIFSFLKFGIGPQYDNFRIDSATSGHQARGLVQTSDESVGVYETNKYLGLRFFLNLEAVSSPLNPYIGIKFLNEVTFNRELRHNQLRYTSLNSQAVFYLTPSFPFQLTWAGRLGASHNFGDYRFFQANTLGGTTNLRGYNRNRFAGRSTVYANAEARLQLFKFNQYLFPGKFGTLLFYDTGRVFADNDTSQKLFKDLHHSYGIGAWVDFFNRAVFSGTYSIGGEARYFNLSYGFFF
;
A
#
# COMPACT_ATOMS: atom_id res chain seq x y z
N MET A 1 35.70 -51.27 -14.19
CA MET A 1 36.00 -49.95 -14.81
C MET A 1 35.85 -48.81 -13.79
N HIS A 2 36.67 -48.75 -12.72
CA HIS A 2 36.39 -47.87 -11.56
C HIS A 2 37.57 -46.99 -11.10
N LYS A 3 38.46 -46.55 -11.99
CA LYS A 3 39.60 -45.67 -11.60
C LYS A 3 39.69 -44.29 -12.28
N ASN A 4 38.81 -43.94 -13.22
CA ASN A 4 38.96 -42.68 -13.97
C ASN A 4 38.02 -41.53 -13.58
N TYR A 5 36.96 -41.75 -12.77
CA TYR A 5 36.02 -40.67 -12.44
C TYR A 5 36.52 -39.68 -11.39
N LEU A 6 37.40 -40.12 -10.48
CA LEU A 6 37.91 -39.26 -9.40
C LEU A 6 38.89 -38.21 -9.94
N SER A 7 39.72 -38.57 -10.93
CA SER A 7 40.63 -37.60 -11.57
C SER A 7 39.86 -36.62 -12.44
N SER A 8 38.79 -37.06 -13.13
CA SER A 8 37.91 -36.16 -13.87
C SER A 8 37.16 -35.20 -12.95
N LEU A 9 36.68 -35.65 -11.80
CA LEU A 9 36.03 -34.80 -10.79
C LEU A 9 37.00 -33.77 -10.21
N LEU A 10 38.24 -34.17 -9.90
CA LEU A 10 39.31 -33.27 -9.44
C LEU A 10 39.75 -32.28 -10.53
N TYR A 11 39.77 -32.69 -11.80
CA TYR A 11 40.05 -31.79 -12.93
C TYR A 11 38.94 -30.77 -13.13
N TRP A 12 37.67 -31.19 -12.99
CA TRP A 12 36.51 -30.28 -13.05
C TRP A 12 36.47 -29.34 -11.85
N LEU A 13 36.80 -29.82 -10.64
CA LEU A 13 36.95 -28.97 -9.44
C LEU A 13 38.10 -27.97 -9.60
N PHE A 14 39.24 -28.39 -10.13
CA PHE A 14 40.39 -27.51 -10.37
C PHE A 14 40.10 -26.47 -11.47
N LEU A 15 39.40 -26.85 -12.54
CA LEU A 15 38.88 -25.92 -13.55
C LEU A 15 37.79 -24.97 -12.99
N PHE A 16 37.02 -25.43 -12.00
CA PHE A 16 36.05 -24.59 -11.26
C PHE A 16 36.75 -23.56 -10.35
N PHE A 17 37.92 -23.89 -9.80
CA PHE A 17 38.72 -22.95 -9.00
C PHE A 17 39.52 -21.97 -9.89
N LEU A 18 39.90 -22.36 -11.11
CA LEU A 18 40.63 -21.49 -12.05
C LEU A 18 39.77 -20.37 -12.66
N SER A 19 38.45 -20.39 -12.52
CA SER A 19 37.56 -19.31 -12.97
C SER A 19 37.31 -18.21 -11.92
N ALA A 20 37.90 -18.32 -10.73
CA ALA A 20 37.62 -17.42 -9.59
C ALA A 20 38.41 -16.09 -9.57
N CYS A 21 39.31 -15.85 -10.52
CA CYS A 21 40.05 -14.57 -10.63
C CYS A 21 40.07 -14.07 -12.08
N ALA A 22 38.91 -13.76 -12.65
CA ALA A 22 38.83 -12.98 -13.89
C ALA A 22 38.48 -11.54 -13.55
N VAL A 23 39.45 -10.63 -13.64
CA VAL A 23 39.17 -9.18 -13.70
C VAL A 23 38.34 -8.94 -14.95
N HIS A 24 37.11 -8.46 -14.78
CA HIS A 24 36.19 -8.26 -15.88
C HIS A 24 36.44 -6.89 -16.53
N PRO A 25 36.99 -6.81 -17.77
CA PRO A 25 37.11 -5.52 -18.46
C PRO A 25 35.75 -4.82 -18.65
N PRO A 26 35.72 -3.48 -18.71
CA PRO A 26 34.52 -2.70 -18.98
C PRO A 26 33.91 -3.05 -20.34
N TYR A 27 32.60 -2.95 -20.42
CA TYR A 27 31.84 -3.07 -21.65
C TYR A 27 31.71 -1.72 -22.36
N TYR A 28 32.03 -1.69 -23.64
CA TYR A 28 31.77 -0.57 -24.55
C TYR A 28 30.95 -1.06 -25.73
N ARG A 29 29.89 -0.33 -26.09
CA ARG A 29 29.16 -0.61 -27.34
C ARG A 29 30.05 -0.25 -28.54
N GLN A 30 29.89 -0.98 -29.64
CA GLN A 30 30.79 -0.88 -30.80
C GLN A 30 30.90 0.54 -31.38
N ASP A 31 29.82 1.32 -31.35
CA ASP A 31 29.74 2.70 -31.84
C ASP A 31 30.38 3.74 -30.92
N VAL A 32 30.75 3.36 -29.69
CA VAL A 32 31.43 4.23 -28.71
C VAL A 32 32.78 3.66 -28.27
N ALA A 33 33.27 2.61 -28.93
CA ALA A 33 34.53 1.96 -28.58
C ALA A 33 35.76 2.88 -28.73
N ASN A 34 35.67 3.90 -29.61
CA ASN A 34 36.72 4.90 -29.83
C ASN A 34 36.56 6.15 -28.97
N TRP A 35 35.82 6.09 -27.85
CA TRP A 35 35.52 7.25 -26.99
C TRP A 35 36.73 8.09 -26.58
N ARG A 36 37.93 7.49 -26.48
CA ARG A 36 39.20 8.19 -26.18
C ARG A 36 39.57 9.26 -27.22
N GLN A 37 39.05 9.15 -28.45
CA GLN A 37 39.25 10.14 -29.52
C GLN A 37 38.29 11.32 -29.41
N ASN A 38 37.20 11.19 -28.66
CA ASN A 38 36.20 12.26 -28.48
C ASN A 38 36.65 13.19 -27.35
N THR A 39 37.22 14.34 -27.67
CA THR A 39 37.72 15.34 -26.70
C THR A 39 36.65 16.38 -26.35
N PRO A 40 36.66 16.96 -25.14
CA PRO A 40 35.66 17.96 -24.75
C PRO A 40 36.08 19.30 -25.30
N PRO A 41 35.23 20.32 -25.18
CA PRO A 41 35.72 21.69 -25.21
C PRO A 41 36.82 21.92 -24.17
N ALA A 42 37.63 22.97 -24.36
CA ALA A 42 38.78 23.24 -23.49
C ALA A 42 38.34 23.48 -22.03
N PRO A 43 39.17 23.13 -21.02
CA PRO A 43 38.83 23.36 -19.60
C PRO A 43 38.48 24.81 -19.27
N SER A 44 39.00 25.79 -20.01
CA SER A 44 38.64 27.21 -19.88
C SER A 44 37.18 27.53 -20.24
N GLN A 45 36.49 26.61 -20.94
CA GLN A 45 35.08 26.72 -21.28
C GLN A 45 34.17 25.94 -20.33
N LEU A 46 34.72 25.26 -19.32
CA LEU A 46 33.94 24.56 -18.30
C LEU A 46 33.14 25.58 -17.48
N ASN A 47 31.82 25.46 -17.54
CA ASN A 47 30.89 26.30 -16.80
C ASN A 47 30.64 25.72 -15.39
N TYR A 48 30.26 24.43 -15.34
CA TYR A 48 29.85 23.78 -14.11
C TYR A 48 30.01 22.25 -14.17
N SER A 49 30.24 21.62 -13.02
CA SER A 49 30.42 20.17 -12.88
C SER A 49 29.47 19.55 -11.85
N ILE A 50 28.83 18.42 -12.17
CA ILE A 50 27.98 17.67 -11.24
C ILE A 50 28.57 16.27 -11.02
N PHE A 51 28.96 15.98 -9.78
CA PHE A 51 29.45 14.69 -9.32
C PHE A 51 28.28 13.83 -8.81
N LEU A 52 28.22 12.57 -9.22
CA LEU A 52 27.08 11.67 -9.00
C LEU A 52 27.58 10.35 -8.40
N ILE A 53 27.28 10.08 -7.13
CA ILE A 53 27.74 8.87 -6.42
C ILE A 53 26.60 8.27 -5.59
N GLY A 54 26.36 6.96 -5.66
CA GLY A 54 25.36 6.24 -4.87
C GLY A 54 25.94 5.02 -4.15
N ASP A 55 25.14 4.39 -3.28
CA ASP A 55 25.51 3.15 -2.57
C ASP A 55 26.80 3.30 -1.74
N VAL A 56 26.85 4.38 -0.96
CA VAL A 56 27.95 4.70 -0.05
C VAL A 56 27.63 4.30 1.39
N GLY A 57 26.59 3.49 1.62
CA GLY A 57 26.04 3.24 2.95
C GLY A 57 26.85 2.41 3.94
N ALA A 58 28.07 1.99 3.60
CA ALA A 58 29.01 1.34 4.52
C ALA A 58 30.47 1.60 4.10
N PRO A 59 30.91 2.87 4.06
CA PRO A 59 32.24 3.21 3.55
C PRO A 59 33.33 2.82 4.55
N ALA A 60 34.51 2.46 4.04
CA ALA A 60 35.69 2.36 4.89
C ALA A 60 36.09 3.74 5.45
N ARG A 61 36.47 3.78 6.73
CA ARG A 61 36.88 5.03 7.42
C ARG A 61 38.40 5.20 7.49
N ASN A 62 39.13 4.12 7.74
CA ASN A 62 40.58 4.16 7.85
C ASN A 62 41.24 2.89 7.24
N PRO A 63 41.87 3.00 6.06
CA PRO A 63 41.88 4.18 5.18
C PRO A 63 40.47 4.55 4.69
N LEU A 64 40.26 5.82 4.30
CA LEU A 64 39.00 6.28 3.72
C LEU A 64 38.68 5.47 2.45
N GLU A 65 37.40 5.16 2.22
CA GLU A 65 36.93 4.49 1.02
C GLU A 65 37.54 5.13 -0.24
N PRO A 66 38.24 4.37 -1.11
CA PRO A 66 38.99 4.94 -2.24
C PRO A 66 38.19 5.85 -3.16
N SER A 67 36.92 5.53 -3.41
CA SER A 67 36.01 6.37 -4.21
C SER A 67 35.73 7.71 -3.53
N LEU A 68 35.53 7.72 -2.21
CA LEU A 68 35.32 8.93 -1.42
C LEU A 68 36.59 9.78 -1.31
N ASN A 69 37.77 9.17 -1.18
CA ASN A 69 39.05 9.89 -1.18
C ASN A 69 39.29 10.57 -2.55
N LEU A 70 39.05 9.85 -3.66
CA LEU A 70 39.15 10.43 -4.99
C LEU A 70 38.14 11.56 -5.21
N LEU A 71 36.88 11.33 -4.82
CA LEU A 71 35.82 12.33 -4.92
C LEU A 71 36.18 13.59 -4.14
N HIS A 72 36.61 13.47 -2.88
CA HIS A 72 37.06 14.59 -2.05
C HIS A 72 38.10 15.45 -2.76
N ARG A 73 39.12 14.84 -3.37
CA ARG A 73 40.16 15.58 -4.11
C ARG A 73 39.60 16.32 -5.33
N GLN A 74 38.73 15.66 -6.10
CA GLN A 74 38.17 16.28 -7.31
C GLN A 74 37.19 17.40 -7.00
N ILE A 75 36.36 17.28 -5.95
CA ILE A 75 35.41 18.33 -5.58
C ILE A 75 36.14 19.55 -5.00
N MET A 76 37.22 19.35 -4.25
CA MET A 76 38.07 20.45 -3.77
C MET A 76 38.77 21.18 -4.93
N ALA A 77 39.16 20.45 -5.97
CA ALA A 77 39.73 21.05 -7.18
C ALA A 77 38.68 21.81 -8.02
N ALA A 78 37.42 21.36 -8.03
CA ALA A 78 36.33 21.98 -8.77
C ALA A 78 35.77 23.25 -8.09
N GLY A 79 35.73 23.28 -6.75
CA GLY A 79 35.33 24.45 -5.97
C GLY A 79 33.85 24.83 -6.12
N GLU A 80 33.55 26.13 -6.06
CA GLU A 80 32.18 26.69 -6.07
C GLU A 80 31.38 26.40 -7.35
N LYS A 81 32.04 26.16 -8.49
CA LYS A 81 31.40 25.86 -9.78
C LYS A 81 31.07 24.38 -9.94
N SER A 82 30.65 23.74 -8.85
CA SER A 82 30.31 22.32 -8.88
C SER A 82 29.25 21.93 -7.86
N ALA A 83 28.59 20.80 -8.12
CA ALA A 83 27.64 20.17 -7.22
C ALA A 83 27.99 18.70 -6.99
N VAL A 84 27.72 18.18 -5.80
CA VAL A 84 27.82 16.75 -5.49
C VAL A 84 26.44 16.22 -5.10
N VAL A 85 26.03 15.12 -5.72
CA VAL A 85 24.76 14.45 -5.41
C VAL A 85 25.00 13.01 -4.97
N PHE A 86 24.60 12.70 -3.74
CA PHE A 86 24.52 11.35 -3.22
C PHE A 86 23.20 10.71 -3.65
N LEU A 87 23.26 9.66 -4.47
CA LEU A 87 22.14 9.03 -5.19
C LEU A 87 21.39 7.97 -4.37
N GLY A 88 21.45 8.03 -3.05
CA GLY A 88 20.74 7.11 -2.14
C GLY A 88 21.52 5.88 -1.70
N ASP A 89 20.88 5.14 -0.80
CA ASP A 89 21.48 4.07 0.01
C ASP A 89 22.66 4.60 0.82
N ASN A 90 22.38 5.69 1.53
CA ASN A 90 23.34 6.43 2.33
C ASN A 90 23.70 5.72 3.64
N ILE A 91 22.85 4.80 4.12
CA ILE A 91 23.16 3.91 5.27
C ILE A 91 22.61 2.50 5.04
N TYR A 92 23.50 1.49 5.07
CA TYR A 92 23.10 0.09 5.06
C TYR A 92 22.80 -0.44 6.48
N SER A 93 21.84 -1.33 6.70
CA SER A 93 20.87 -1.87 5.74
C SER A 93 19.45 -1.33 5.96
N TYR A 94 19.23 -0.51 6.99
CA TYR A 94 17.90 -0.07 7.41
C TYR A 94 17.81 1.45 7.68
N GLY A 95 18.72 2.22 7.10
CA GLY A 95 18.77 3.66 7.28
C GLY A 95 19.25 4.06 8.68
N LEU A 96 18.94 5.28 9.11
CA LEU A 96 19.33 5.76 10.44
C LEU A 96 18.33 5.26 11.48
N THR A 97 18.80 4.34 12.31
CA THR A 97 18.00 3.78 13.40
C THR A 97 17.68 4.83 14.49
N GLU A 98 16.68 4.54 15.32
CA GLU A 98 16.26 5.43 16.41
C GLU A 98 17.38 5.68 17.43
N PRO A 99 17.37 6.84 18.13
CA PRO A 99 18.27 7.08 19.26
C PRO A 99 18.29 5.90 20.24
N GLY A 100 19.48 5.52 20.71
CA GLY A 100 19.68 4.38 21.62
C GLY A 100 19.52 2.97 21.02
N SER A 101 19.30 2.81 19.71
CA SER A 101 19.40 1.48 19.08
C SER A 101 20.85 0.95 19.13
N PRO A 102 21.08 -0.38 19.19
CA PRO A 102 22.43 -0.95 19.09
C PRO A 102 23.18 -0.55 17.81
N GLY A 103 22.46 -0.28 16.71
CA GLY A 103 23.01 0.12 15.42
C GLY A 103 23.32 1.61 15.29
N ARG A 104 22.71 2.46 16.12
CA ARG A 104 22.70 3.93 15.95
C ARG A 104 24.09 4.53 15.81
N LYS A 105 25.04 4.13 16.66
CA LYS A 105 26.41 4.65 16.64
C LYS A 105 27.12 4.34 15.31
N THR A 106 26.92 3.14 14.79
CA THR A 106 27.48 2.70 13.50
C THR A 106 26.85 3.46 12.33
N ASP A 107 25.54 3.66 12.37
CA ASP A 107 24.80 4.40 11.34
C ASP A 107 25.25 5.87 11.28
N GLU A 108 25.38 6.53 12.44
CA GLU A 108 25.92 7.90 12.53
C GLU A 108 27.36 7.98 12.05
N GLU A 109 28.22 7.00 12.40
CA GLU A 109 29.62 6.99 11.96
C GLU A 109 29.73 6.86 10.43
N ARG A 110 28.90 6.01 9.82
CA ARG A 110 28.82 5.88 8.36
C ARG A 110 28.37 7.16 7.70
N MET A 111 27.38 7.85 8.27
CA MET A 111 26.91 9.12 7.77
C MET A 111 27.98 10.22 7.91
N ARG A 112 28.58 10.37 9.09
CA ARG A 112 29.69 11.33 9.33
C ARG A 112 30.87 11.09 8.39
N THR A 113 31.22 9.84 8.11
CA THR A 113 32.32 9.50 7.17
C THR A 113 32.05 10.04 5.76
N GLN A 114 30.79 10.02 5.31
CA GLN A 114 30.39 10.59 4.02
C GLN A 114 30.37 12.12 4.07
N LEU A 115 29.77 12.70 5.12
CA LEU A 115 29.64 14.16 5.23
C LEU A 115 30.99 14.87 5.42
N ASP A 116 31.96 14.20 6.05
CA ASP A 116 33.29 14.77 6.33
C ASP A 116 34.09 15.09 5.06
N ILE A 117 33.78 14.46 3.92
CA ILE A 117 34.44 14.78 2.64
C ILE A 117 34.11 16.21 2.17
N PHE A 118 33.04 16.82 2.69
CA PHE A 118 32.62 18.17 2.31
C PHE A 118 33.25 19.28 3.14
N LYS A 119 34.07 18.95 4.15
CA LYS A 119 34.76 19.96 4.98
C LYS A 119 35.69 20.82 4.12
N GLY A 120 35.35 22.10 3.96
CA GLY A 120 36.09 23.07 3.13
C GLY A 120 35.63 23.15 1.66
N TYR A 121 34.65 22.33 1.25
CA TYR A 121 34.11 22.36 -0.10
C TYR A 121 33.04 23.46 -0.24
N GLN A 122 33.21 24.32 -1.24
CA GLN A 122 32.38 25.51 -1.46
C GLN A 122 31.22 25.31 -2.44
N GLY A 123 31.20 24.20 -3.17
CA GLY A 123 30.14 23.92 -4.13
C GLY A 123 28.86 23.38 -3.47
N GLU A 124 27.84 23.22 -4.30
CA GLU A 124 26.52 22.73 -3.93
C GLU A 124 26.54 21.25 -3.56
N LYS A 125 25.62 20.82 -2.68
CA LYS A 125 25.67 19.48 -2.08
C LYS A 125 24.26 18.98 -1.81
N TYR A 126 23.94 17.79 -2.30
CA TYR A 126 22.62 17.18 -2.16
C TYR A 126 22.72 15.68 -1.88
N MET A 127 21.74 15.14 -1.16
CA MET A 127 21.60 13.73 -0.88
C MET A 127 20.14 13.33 -1.04
N ILE A 128 19.88 12.23 -1.75
CA ILE A 128 18.53 11.68 -1.91
C ILE A 128 18.42 10.34 -1.19
N PRO A 129 17.23 9.90 -0.74
CA PRO A 129 17.06 8.60 -0.08
C PRO A 129 16.99 7.43 -1.08
N GLY A 130 17.57 6.29 -0.70
CA GLY A 130 17.43 4.99 -1.36
C GLY A 130 16.55 4.00 -0.59
N ASN A 131 16.42 2.76 -1.08
CA ASN A 131 15.55 1.78 -0.42
C ASN A 131 16.07 1.34 0.95
N HIS A 132 17.39 1.31 1.16
CA HIS A 132 17.98 1.01 2.46
C HIS A 132 17.70 2.10 3.48
N ASP A 133 17.71 3.37 3.06
CA ASP A 133 17.37 4.53 3.89
C ASP A 133 15.91 4.46 4.39
N TRP A 134 15.01 3.95 3.54
CA TRP A 134 13.62 3.62 3.83
C TRP A 134 13.43 2.27 4.55
N ALA A 135 14.42 1.78 5.29
CA ALA A 135 14.37 0.50 5.99
C ALA A 135 13.99 -0.70 5.09
N GLN A 136 14.41 -0.71 3.82
CA GLN A 136 14.03 -1.69 2.79
C GLN A 136 12.52 -1.82 2.59
N GLY A 137 11.80 -0.72 2.81
CA GLY A 137 10.35 -0.64 2.74
C GLY A 137 9.62 -1.38 3.86
N GLN A 138 10.31 -1.75 4.93
CA GLN A 138 9.69 -2.25 6.16
C GLN A 138 8.96 -1.10 6.91
N PRO A 139 8.01 -1.41 7.81
CA PRO A 139 7.40 -0.40 8.66
C PRO A 139 8.43 0.37 9.48
N GLY A 140 8.25 1.69 9.65
CA GLY A 140 9.22 2.61 10.23
C GLY A 140 10.16 3.27 9.20
N GLY A 141 10.05 2.92 7.92
CA GLY A 141 10.91 3.42 6.85
C GLY A 141 10.84 4.94 6.65
N LEU A 142 9.64 5.54 6.69
CA LEU A 142 9.48 7.00 6.58
C LEU A 142 10.18 7.73 7.73
N GLN A 143 10.04 7.23 8.96
CA GLN A 143 10.68 7.82 10.13
C GLN A 143 12.21 7.66 10.07
N SER A 144 12.71 6.59 9.48
CA SER A 144 14.15 6.42 9.21
C SER A 144 14.68 7.52 8.29
N VAL A 145 13.96 7.83 7.21
CA VAL A 145 14.33 8.91 6.28
C VAL A 145 14.28 10.27 6.96
N ILE A 146 13.21 10.59 7.69
CA ILE A 146 13.08 11.86 8.42
C ILE A 146 14.20 12.01 9.47
N ARG A 147 14.57 10.94 10.17
CA ARG A 147 15.71 10.97 11.11
C ARG A 147 17.04 11.20 10.40
N GLN A 148 17.25 10.59 9.24
CA GLN A 148 18.46 10.81 8.44
C GLN A 148 18.58 12.25 8.00
N GLU A 149 17.51 12.81 7.43
CA GLU A 149 17.39 14.21 7.04
C GLU A 149 17.76 15.14 8.20
N ALA A 150 17.08 15.01 9.34
CA ALA A 150 17.36 15.82 10.52
C ALA A 150 18.83 15.72 10.98
N PHE A 151 19.39 14.51 11.02
CA PHE A 151 20.78 14.30 11.44
C PHE A 151 21.78 14.95 10.49
N VAL A 152 21.54 14.85 9.18
CA VAL A 152 22.44 15.38 8.15
C VAL A 152 22.42 16.91 8.19
N GLU A 153 21.24 17.50 8.30
CA GLU A 153 21.08 18.96 8.36
C GLU A 153 21.69 19.55 9.64
N GLU A 154 21.44 18.93 10.80
CA GLU A 154 22.04 19.33 12.08
C GLU A 154 23.58 19.28 12.02
N TYR A 155 24.15 18.17 11.52
CA TYR A 155 25.61 18.02 11.43
C TYR A 155 26.28 19.06 10.53
N LEU A 156 25.64 19.42 9.42
CA LEU A 156 26.18 20.40 8.47
C LEU A 156 26.04 21.85 8.95
N GLN A 157 25.02 22.17 9.75
CA GLN A 157 24.88 23.47 10.41
C GLN A 157 25.97 23.66 11.48
N ASP A 158 26.19 22.66 12.34
CA ASP A 158 27.16 22.72 13.45
C ASP A 158 28.62 22.85 13.00
N THR A 159 28.95 22.31 11.83
CA THR A 159 30.33 22.32 11.32
C THR A 159 30.69 23.63 10.61
N ALA A 160 29.80 24.63 10.58
CA ALA A 160 29.92 25.88 9.82
C ALA A 160 30.26 25.64 8.33
N ALA A 161 29.98 24.44 7.82
CA ALA A 161 30.30 24.01 6.48
C ALA A 161 29.25 24.46 5.44
N VAL A 162 28.13 25.06 5.88
CA VAL A 162 27.01 25.44 5.03
C VAL A 162 26.54 26.87 5.33
N SER A 163 26.36 27.65 4.26
CA SER A 163 25.51 28.83 4.20
C SER A 163 24.39 28.59 3.16
N GLY A 164 23.18 28.25 3.62
CA GLY A 164 21.95 28.12 2.78
C GLY A 164 21.52 26.69 2.41
N GLY A 165 20.21 26.52 2.15
CA GLY A 165 19.53 25.37 1.50
C GLY A 165 19.33 24.08 2.31
N ASN A 166 18.35 23.25 1.92
CA ASN A 166 18.16 21.87 2.44
C ASN A 166 19.10 20.91 1.69
N PHE A 167 19.79 20.04 2.41
CA PHE A 167 20.77 19.10 1.83
C PHE A 167 20.15 17.75 1.47
N PHE A 168 19.23 17.25 2.30
CA PHE A 168 18.61 15.95 2.11
C PHE A 168 17.26 16.12 1.41
N VAL A 169 17.22 15.84 0.11
CA VAL A 169 16.12 16.23 -0.78
C VAL A 169 15.51 15.03 -1.52
N PRO A 170 14.19 15.01 -1.78
CA PRO A 170 13.15 15.89 -1.24
C PRO A 170 12.91 15.67 0.27
N ASP A 171 12.60 16.77 0.96
CA ASP A 171 12.36 16.82 2.40
C ASP A 171 11.16 15.96 2.85
N GLU A 172 11.16 15.60 4.13
CA GLU A 172 10.07 14.93 4.85
C GLU A 172 9.58 13.62 4.19
N GLY A 173 10.46 12.97 3.42
CA GLY A 173 10.15 11.76 2.65
C GLY A 173 9.18 11.99 1.48
N CYS A 174 9.03 13.21 1.00
CA CYS A 174 8.18 13.55 -0.14
C CYS A 174 8.69 12.93 -1.45
N PRO A 175 7.81 12.64 -2.42
CA PRO A 175 8.20 12.06 -3.72
C PRO A 175 9.06 12.97 -4.61
N GLY A 176 9.07 14.28 -4.35
CA GLY A 176 9.46 15.29 -5.32
C GLY A 176 8.32 15.55 -6.33
N PRO A 177 8.56 16.29 -7.42
CA PRO A 177 9.85 16.88 -7.82
C PRO A 177 10.30 18.04 -6.92
N TYR A 178 11.54 17.97 -6.42
CA TYR A 178 12.18 19.07 -5.70
C TYR A 178 13.11 19.82 -6.65
N GLU A 179 12.79 21.08 -6.95
CA GLU A 179 13.50 21.92 -7.94
C GLU A 179 14.59 22.77 -7.28
N VAL A 180 15.80 22.72 -7.85
CA VAL A 180 16.96 23.47 -7.39
C VAL A 180 17.61 24.20 -8.57
N PHE A 181 17.79 25.51 -8.45
CA PHE A 181 18.55 26.31 -9.41
C PHE A 181 20.03 26.29 -9.03
N LEU A 182 20.84 25.53 -9.78
CA LEU A 182 22.30 25.46 -9.56
C LEU A 182 23.03 26.64 -10.20
N GLN A 183 22.53 27.09 -11.36
CA GLN A 183 22.99 28.27 -12.10
C GLN A 183 21.80 28.88 -12.83
N GLU A 184 21.97 30.08 -13.42
CA GLU A 184 20.92 30.75 -14.20
C GLU A 184 20.35 29.84 -15.30
N ASP A 185 21.21 29.03 -15.91
CA ASP A 185 20.91 28.21 -17.06
C ASP A 185 20.91 26.69 -16.77
N MET A 186 20.83 26.29 -15.48
CA MET A 186 20.87 24.89 -15.06
C MET A 186 20.00 24.60 -13.83
N VAL A 187 19.26 23.50 -13.91
CA VAL A 187 18.32 23.05 -12.88
C VAL A 187 18.57 21.59 -12.52
N LEU A 188 18.61 21.31 -11.22
CA LEU A 188 18.58 19.98 -10.65
C LEU A 188 17.16 19.69 -10.14
N ILE A 189 16.63 18.50 -10.43
CA ILE A 189 15.32 18.04 -9.96
C ILE A 189 15.51 16.71 -9.22
N ALA A 190 15.28 16.70 -7.91
CA ALA A 190 15.38 15.49 -7.10
C ALA A 190 14.04 14.76 -6.97
N LEU A 191 14.08 13.43 -7.08
CA LEU A 191 12.96 12.51 -6.95
C LEU A 191 13.25 11.46 -5.89
N ASN A 192 12.34 11.29 -4.93
CA ASN A 192 12.37 10.17 -4.00
C ASN A 192 11.74 8.95 -4.66
N SER A 193 12.54 8.25 -5.47
CA SER A 193 12.07 7.09 -6.24
C SER A 193 11.58 5.93 -5.37
N GLN A 194 12.09 5.77 -4.14
CA GLN A 194 11.61 4.73 -3.23
C GLN A 194 10.17 4.97 -2.80
N TRP A 195 9.73 6.24 -2.66
CA TRP A 195 8.33 6.57 -2.39
C TRP A 195 7.36 5.88 -3.37
N TRP A 196 7.75 5.72 -4.63
CA TRP A 196 6.94 5.07 -5.67
C TRP A 196 6.81 3.56 -5.50
N LEU A 197 7.88 2.92 -5.04
CA LEU A 197 7.95 1.46 -4.84
C LEU A 197 7.48 1.07 -3.43
N GLN A 198 7.39 2.05 -2.53
CA GLN A 198 6.93 1.90 -1.18
C GLN A 198 5.45 1.54 -1.14
N SER A 199 5.14 0.43 -0.46
CA SER A 199 3.76 -0.07 -0.35
C SER A 199 3.08 0.32 0.96
N GLU A 200 3.88 0.65 1.98
CA GLU A 200 3.45 0.96 3.35
C GLU A 200 3.96 2.36 3.77
N GLU A 201 3.29 3.09 4.65
CA GLU A 201 3.83 4.31 5.31
C GLU A 201 4.60 5.30 4.40
N ARG A 202 3.91 5.95 3.45
CA ARG A 202 4.49 7.05 2.64
C ARG A 202 3.54 8.26 2.64
N PRO A 203 4.04 9.50 2.50
CA PRO A 203 3.16 10.67 2.44
C PRO A 203 2.46 10.75 1.09
N TYR A 204 1.16 10.42 1.01
CA TYR A 204 0.33 10.56 -0.19
C TYR A 204 -1.10 10.99 0.18
N GLY A 205 -1.78 11.71 -0.71
CA GLY A 205 -3.20 12.02 -0.55
C GLY A 205 -3.55 13.45 -0.93
N PRO A 206 -4.85 13.75 -1.14
CA PRO A 206 -5.34 14.96 -1.80
C PRO A 206 -4.97 16.29 -1.13
N ASN A 207 -4.34 16.26 0.04
CA ASN A 207 -3.94 17.41 0.84
C ASN A 207 -2.84 16.99 1.86
N ASN A 208 -1.85 16.20 1.43
CA ASN A 208 -0.64 15.95 2.24
C ASN A 208 0.32 17.16 2.16
N TYR A 209 1.29 17.25 3.08
CA TYR A 209 2.30 18.32 3.09
C TYR A 209 3.17 18.31 1.82
N CYS A 210 3.35 17.13 1.21
CA CYS A 210 4.00 17.00 -0.09
C CYS A 210 3.19 17.56 -1.27
N ASN A 211 1.95 18.00 -1.06
CA ASN A 211 1.03 18.52 -2.08
C ASN A 211 0.90 17.61 -3.31
N VAL A 212 0.83 16.29 -3.10
CA VAL A 212 0.73 15.25 -4.14
C VAL A 212 -0.26 14.16 -3.73
N SER A 213 -1.30 14.00 -4.54
CA SER A 213 -2.40 13.06 -4.30
C SER A 213 -2.03 11.61 -4.63
N ASP A 214 -1.26 11.43 -5.70
CA ASP A 214 -0.86 10.15 -6.26
C ASP A 214 0.33 10.29 -7.22
N GLU A 215 0.79 9.16 -7.73
CA GLU A 215 1.88 9.04 -8.71
C GLU A 215 1.66 9.88 -9.98
N ALA A 216 0.41 10.01 -10.46
CA ALA A 216 0.14 10.72 -11.69
C ALA A 216 0.32 12.23 -11.51
N GLU A 217 -0.06 12.76 -10.35
CA GLU A 217 0.15 14.17 -10.01
C GLU A 217 1.64 14.51 -9.94
N VAL A 218 2.49 13.61 -9.40
CA VAL A 218 3.95 13.80 -9.40
C VAL A 218 4.49 13.93 -10.83
N LEU A 219 4.01 13.11 -11.78
CA LEU A 219 4.42 13.22 -13.20
C LEU A 219 4.00 14.56 -13.82
N VAL A 220 2.79 15.05 -13.51
CA VAL A 220 2.30 16.34 -13.99
C VAL A 220 3.15 17.48 -13.44
N GLN A 221 3.45 17.47 -12.13
CA GLN A 221 4.30 18.48 -11.50
C GLN A 221 5.71 18.44 -12.08
N LEU A 222 6.27 17.25 -12.31
CA LEU A 222 7.60 17.08 -12.91
C LEU A 222 7.63 17.63 -14.34
N GLU A 223 6.62 17.30 -15.15
CA GLU A 223 6.51 17.84 -16.51
C GLU A 223 6.33 19.36 -16.51
N ASP A 224 5.58 19.93 -15.56
CA ASP A 224 5.43 21.38 -15.41
C ASP A 224 6.77 22.08 -15.13
N ILE A 225 7.56 21.52 -14.20
CA ILE A 225 8.89 22.04 -13.85
C ILE A 225 9.86 21.91 -15.04
N ILE A 226 9.89 20.76 -15.70
CA ILE A 226 10.74 20.54 -16.89
C ILE A 226 10.33 21.50 -18.02
N SER A 227 9.03 21.68 -18.25
CA SER A 227 8.53 22.57 -19.29
C SER A 227 8.92 24.03 -19.05
N LYS A 228 8.80 24.52 -17.80
CA LYS A 228 9.24 25.87 -17.40
C LYS A 228 10.73 26.09 -17.64
N ASN A 229 11.53 25.05 -17.46
CA ASN A 229 12.98 25.10 -17.56
C ASN A 229 13.53 24.51 -18.86
N SER A 230 12.69 24.33 -19.88
CA SER A 230 13.05 23.65 -21.13
C SER A 230 14.20 24.33 -21.91
N GLY A 231 14.50 25.60 -21.63
CA GLY A 231 15.69 26.31 -22.16
C GLY A 231 17.00 26.13 -21.36
N LYS A 232 16.96 25.45 -20.21
CA LYS A 232 18.07 25.26 -19.27
C LYS A 232 18.64 23.83 -19.37
N ASN A 233 19.83 23.58 -18.81
CA ASN A 233 20.31 22.22 -18.60
C ASN A 233 19.54 21.57 -17.46
N ILE A 234 18.94 20.39 -17.66
CA ILE A 234 18.11 19.74 -16.64
C ILE A 234 18.73 18.41 -16.23
N MET A 235 19.14 18.32 -14.98
CA MET A 235 19.56 17.07 -14.32
C MET A 235 18.43 16.57 -13.43
N VAL A 236 17.92 15.37 -13.67
CA VAL A 236 16.96 14.70 -12.79
C VAL A 236 17.66 13.58 -12.04
N VAL A 237 17.54 13.54 -10.72
CA VAL A 237 18.18 12.52 -9.88
C VAL A 237 17.15 11.71 -9.11
N GLY A 238 17.36 10.40 -9.03
CA GLY A 238 16.51 9.47 -8.28
C GLY A 238 17.31 8.20 -7.96
N HIS A 239 17.01 7.51 -6.87
CA HIS A 239 17.79 6.31 -6.52
C HIS A 239 17.63 5.15 -7.52
N HIS A 240 16.41 4.88 -8.00
CA HIS A 240 16.07 3.72 -8.84
C HIS A 240 16.30 3.93 -10.36
N PRO A 241 17.20 3.19 -11.04
CA PRO A 241 17.53 3.40 -12.45
C PRO A 241 16.38 3.10 -13.43
N LEU A 242 16.29 3.88 -14.51
CA LEU A 242 15.33 3.62 -15.59
C LEU A 242 15.67 2.35 -16.40
N GLN A 243 16.96 2.01 -16.46
CA GLN A 243 17.50 0.87 -17.18
C GLN A 243 18.74 0.36 -16.44
N THR A 244 18.90 -0.96 -16.37
CA THR A 244 20.14 -1.58 -15.88
C THR A 244 20.35 -2.98 -16.48
N ASN A 245 21.61 -3.36 -16.71
CA ASN A 245 22.03 -4.72 -17.01
C ASN A 245 22.52 -5.51 -15.76
N GLY A 246 22.40 -4.97 -14.55
CA GLY A 246 22.76 -5.65 -13.30
C GLY A 246 21.65 -6.54 -12.72
N THR A 247 21.81 -6.92 -11.46
CA THR A 247 20.95 -7.90 -10.78
C THR A 247 19.51 -7.39 -10.59
N HIS A 248 19.32 -6.09 -10.36
CA HIS A 248 17.97 -5.50 -10.28
C HIS A 248 17.29 -5.36 -11.65
N GLY A 249 18.05 -5.50 -12.74
CA GLY A 249 17.53 -5.71 -14.09
C GLY A 249 17.09 -7.15 -14.37
N GLY A 250 17.23 -8.07 -13.41
CA GLY A 250 16.89 -9.48 -13.56
C GLY A 250 18.00 -10.34 -14.19
N ASN A 251 19.25 -9.90 -14.14
CA ASN A 251 20.39 -10.62 -14.69
C ASN A 251 21.20 -11.32 -13.58
N PHE A 252 21.34 -12.64 -13.68
CA PHE A 252 21.99 -13.49 -12.67
C PHE A 252 23.04 -14.41 -13.31
N ARG A 253 24.07 -14.77 -12.53
CA ARG A 253 25.09 -15.77 -12.91
C ARG A 253 24.53 -17.18 -12.73
N LEU A 254 25.13 -18.16 -13.39
CA LEU A 254 24.79 -19.58 -13.17
C LEU A 254 25.01 -20.00 -11.71
N THR A 255 26.02 -19.41 -11.04
CA THR A 255 26.30 -19.62 -9.62
C THR A 255 25.15 -19.18 -8.73
N ASP A 256 24.43 -18.12 -9.08
CA ASP A 256 23.32 -17.59 -8.28
C ASP A 256 22.11 -18.52 -8.31
N HIS A 257 21.97 -19.31 -9.39
CA HIS A 257 20.95 -20.36 -9.50
C HIS A 257 21.30 -21.62 -8.69
N LEU A 258 22.59 -21.95 -8.57
CA LEU A 258 23.07 -23.14 -7.88
C LEU A 258 23.25 -22.90 -6.37
N PHE A 259 23.68 -21.70 -5.98
CA PHE A 259 23.99 -21.30 -4.60
C PHE A 259 23.27 -20.00 -4.23
N PRO A 260 21.93 -19.95 -4.27
CA PRO A 260 21.18 -18.70 -4.09
C PRO A 260 21.41 -18.02 -2.72
N LEU A 261 21.79 -18.80 -1.70
CA LEU A 261 22.03 -18.30 -0.36
C LEU A 261 23.31 -17.46 -0.26
N THR A 262 24.23 -17.55 -1.22
CA THR A 262 25.43 -16.69 -1.27
C THR A 262 25.08 -15.23 -1.51
N MET A 263 23.90 -14.95 -2.08
CA MET A 263 23.37 -13.59 -2.24
C MET A 263 22.89 -12.98 -0.91
N LEU A 264 22.53 -13.82 0.07
CA LEU A 264 22.13 -13.37 1.42
C LEU A 264 23.34 -13.32 2.35
N ASN A 265 24.21 -14.32 2.25
CA ASN A 265 25.45 -14.38 3.00
C ASN A 265 26.50 -15.14 2.16
N PRO A 266 27.63 -14.50 1.80
CA PRO A 266 28.66 -15.12 0.96
C PRO A 266 29.18 -16.47 1.47
N TRP A 267 29.08 -16.75 2.76
CA TRP A 267 29.53 -18.01 3.38
C TRP A 267 28.55 -19.19 3.20
N LEU A 268 27.30 -18.94 2.77
CA LEU A 268 26.27 -19.98 2.61
C LEU A 268 26.34 -20.65 1.22
N VAL A 269 27.44 -21.34 0.93
CA VAL A 269 27.66 -22.09 -0.32
C VAL A 269 26.95 -23.45 -0.27
N ILE A 270 25.62 -23.43 -0.15
CA ILE A 270 24.78 -24.64 -0.11
C ILE A 270 24.18 -24.87 -1.50
N PRO A 271 24.50 -25.98 -2.19
CA PRO A 271 23.96 -26.26 -3.51
C PRO A 271 22.48 -26.60 -3.42
N LEU A 272 21.65 -25.79 -4.05
CA LEU A 272 20.20 -25.98 -4.15
C LEU A 272 19.81 -26.05 -5.64
N PRO A 273 20.14 -27.11 -6.38
CA PRO A 273 19.75 -27.21 -7.79
C PRO A 273 18.23 -27.20 -7.92
N ILE A 274 17.70 -26.56 -8.97
CA ILE A 274 16.27 -26.36 -9.27
C ILE A 274 15.57 -25.43 -8.26
N ILE A 275 15.64 -25.71 -6.96
CA ILE A 275 15.05 -24.90 -5.89
C ILE A 275 15.74 -23.54 -5.80
N GLY A 276 17.05 -23.48 -5.97
CA GLY A 276 17.82 -22.25 -5.83
C GLY A 276 17.55 -21.25 -6.95
N SER A 277 17.11 -21.71 -8.12
CA SER A 277 16.63 -20.83 -9.19
C SER A 277 15.37 -20.05 -8.83
N ILE A 278 14.61 -20.44 -7.79
CA ILE A 278 13.38 -19.76 -7.40
C ILE A 278 13.64 -18.28 -7.07
N TYR A 279 14.71 -17.98 -6.32
CA TYR A 279 15.03 -16.62 -5.90
C TYR A 279 15.46 -15.72 -7.08
N PRO A 280 16.45 -16.09 -7.91
CA PRO A 280 16.77 -15.39 -9.16
C PRO A 280 15.57 -15.25 -10.11
N TRP A 281 14.72 -16.28 -10.23
CA TRP A 281 13.52 -16.20 -11.06
C TRP A 281 12.51 -15.20 -10.52
N ALA A 282 12.25 -15.20 -9.21
CA ALA A 282 11.35 -14.21 -8.60
C ALA A 282 11.81 -12.78 -8.92
N ARG A 283 13.11 -12.49 -8.79
CA ARG A 283 13.69 -11.18 -9.14
C ARG A 283 13.56 -10.84 -10.63
N ARG A 284 13.96 -11.77 -11.50
CA ARG A 284 13.91 -11.59 -12.97
C ARG A 284 12.52 -11.35 -13.52
N TYR A 285 11.50 -11.82 -12.82
CA TYR A 285 10.13 -11.89 -13.30
C TYR A 285 9.16 -11.03 -12.47
N GLY A 286 9.66 -10.10 -11.67
CA GLY A 286 8.83 -9.06 -11.03
C GLY A 286 8.17 -9.48 -9.71
N GLY A 287 8.77 -10.43 -8.99
CA GLY A 287 8.39 -10.83 -7.64
C GLY A 287 8.96 -9.96 -6.51
N ILE A 288 9.93 -9.08 -6.80
CA ILE A 288 10.53 -8.13 -5.84
C ILE A 288 10.30 -6.70 -6.33
N SER A 289 9.71 -5.83 -5.50
CA SER A 289 9.35 -4.46 -5.87
C SER A 289 10.51 -3.56 -6.25
N GLN A 290 11.71 -3.91 -5.79
CA GLN A 290 12.98 -3.21 -5.98
C GLN A 290 13.66 -3.57 -7.32
N ASP A 291 13.12 -4.53 -8.07
CA ASP A 291 13.69 -4.94 -9.35
C ASP A 291 12.84 -4.38 -10.51
N ILE A 292 13.49 -3.91 -11.58
CA ILE A 292 12.86 -3.28 -12.75
C ILE A 292 11.67 -4.09 -13.30
N PRO A 293 11.70 -5.45 -13.40
CA PRO A 293 10.59 -6.23 -13.91
C PRO A 293 9.27 -6.12 -13.11
N HIS A 294 9.30 -5.58 -11.89
CA HIS A 294 8.10 -5.44 -11.07
C HIS A 294 7.13 -4.38 -11.64
N PRO A 295 5.80 -4.64 -11.64
CA PRO A 295 4.82 -3.74 -12.28
C PRO A 295 4.83 -2.28 -11.79
N LYS A 296 5.00 -2.06 -10.47
CA LYS A 296 5.08 -0.69 -9.91
C LYS A 296 6.31 0.06 -10.43
N TYR A 297 7.43 -0.64 -10.57
CA TYR A 297 8.67 -0.05 -11.08
C TYR A 297 8.54 0.21 -12.58
N GLN A 298 7.96 -0.71 -13.35
CA GLN A 298 7.64 -0.46 -14.76
C GLN A 298 6.74 0.78 -14.95
N ALA A 299 5.75 1.01 -14.08
CA ALA A 299 4.93 2.22 -14.14
C ALA A 299 5.75 3.50 -13.91
N TYR A 300 6.65 3.50 -12.93
CA TYR A 300 7.62 4.59 -12.69
C TYR A 300 8.51 4.86 -13.92
N VAL A 301 9.15 3.81 -14.46
CA VAL A 301 10.02 3.91 -15.62
C VAL A 301 9.27 4.47 -16.83
N ASN A 302 8.09 3.92 -17.13
CA ASN A 302 7.29 4.35 -18.28
C ASN A 302 6.82 5.81 -18.13
N GLY A 303 6.39 6.21 -16.93
CA GLY A 303 5.98 7.59 -16.65
C GLY A 303 7.10 8.61 -16.92
N LEU A 304 8.30 8.34 -16.41
CA LEU A 304 9.46 9.21 -16.60
C LEU A 304 9.97 9.21 -18.05
N MET A 305 10.07 8.03 -18.67
CA MET A 305 10.49 7.91 -20.07
C MET A 305 9.57 8.69 -21.00
N ASN A 306 8.25 8.71 -20.75
CA ASN A 306 7.29 9.46 -21.55
C ASN A 306 7.51 10.98 -21.48
N ILE A 307 7.90 11.51 -20.32
CA ILE A 307 8.23 12.93 -20.15
C ILE A 307 9.58 13.23 -20.79
N PHE A 308 10.63 12.50 -20.40
CA PHE A 308 12.01 12.81 -20.80
C PHE A 308 12.24 12.69 -22.31
N ASN A 309 11.50 11.83 -23.01
CA ASN A 309 11.60 11.74 -24.47
C ASN A 309 11.19 13.04 -25.20
N LYS A 310 10.34 13.89 -24.58
CA LYS A 310 9.87 15.16 -25.16
C LYS A 310 10.92 16.28 -25.09
N TYR A 311 11.92 16.17 -24.20
CA TYR A 311 12.86 17.24 -23.89
C TYR A 311 14.31 16.79 -24.18
N PRO A 312 15.01 17.43 -25.14
CA PRO A 312 16.32 16.95 -25.63
C PRO A 312 17.48 17.17 -24.65
N ASN A 313 17.29 17.98 -23.61
CA ASN A 313 18.27 18.51 -22.65
C ASN A 313 18.04 18.00 -21.21
N VAL A 314 17.40 16.83 -21.07
CA VAL A 314 17.19 16.15 -19.78
C VAL A 314 18.15 14.96 -19.64
N VAL A 315 18.82 14.88 -18.49
CA VAL A 315 19.65 13.74 -18.07
C VAL A 315 19.07 13.16 -16.80
N TYR A 316 19.00 11.84 -16.71
CA TYR A 316 18.56 11.14 -15.50
C TYR A 316 19.71 10.36 -14.88
N ALA A 317 19.93 10.48 -13.57
CA ALA A 317 20.97 9.75 -12.85
C ALA A 317 20.44 9.00 -11.63
N ALA A 318 20.94 7.77 -11.43
CA ALA A 318 20.50 6.86 -10.38
C ALA A 318 21.59 5.98 -9.78
N GLY A 319 21.33 5.42 -8.59
CA GLY A 319 22.33 4.80 -7.73
C GLY A 319 22.02 3.41 -7.20
N HIS A 320 20.87 2.79 -7.47
CA HIS A 320 20.44 1.50 -6.86
C HIS A 320 21.24 0.26 -7.31
N ASP A 321 21.83 0.32 -8.49
CA ASP A 321 22.56 -0.82 -9.05
C ASP A 321 24.04 -0.68 -8.73
N HIS A 322 24.64 -1.72 -8.13
CA HIS A 322 26.00 -1.63 -7.60
C HIS A 322 27.10 -1.74 -8.68
N ASN A 323 27.06 -0.88 -9.70
CA ASN A 323 27.96 -0.83 -10.85
C ASN A 323 27.86 0.54 -11.53
N LEU A 324 28.65 0.77 -12.59
CA LEU A 324 28.65 2.00 -13.38
C LEU A 324 28.11 1.71 -14.78
N GLN A 325 27.09 2.44 -15.24
CA GLN A 325 26.50 2.23 -16.57
C GLN A 325 25.98 3.52 -17.22
N TYR A 326 25.96 3.54 -18.56
CA TYR A 326 25.32 4.61 -19.33
C TYR A 326 24.43 4.04 -20.44
N PHE A 327 23.21 4.58 -20.53
CA PHE A 327 22.20 4.22 -21.52
C PHE A 327 21.77 5.44 -22.32
N LYS A 328 21.61 5.25 -23.64
CA LYS A 328 21.05 6.26 -24.54
C LYS A 328 19.90 5.66 -25.33
N THR A 329 18.67 6.07 -25.03
CA THR A 329 17.45 5.61 -25.69
C THR A 329 16.66 6.80 -26.20
N ASN A 330 16.58 6.99 -27.53
CA ASN A 330 16.00 8.19 -28.14
C ASN A 330 16.63 9.47 -27.54
N ASN A 331 15.82 10.35 -26.94
CA ASN A 331 16.25 11.56 -26.26
C ASN A 331 16.59 11.34 -24.76
N VAL A 332 16.43 10.15 -24.22
CA VAL A 332 16.71 9.88 -22.80
C VAL A 332 18.17 9.45 -22.62
N ARG A 333 18.87 10.17 -21.73
CA ARG A 333 20.23 9.86 -21.27
C ARG A 333 20.13 9.41 -19.81
N ALA A 334 20.39 8.13 -19.55
CA ALA A 334 20.28 7.56 -18.21
C ALA A 334 21.65 7.06 -17.70
N ILE A 335 22.02 7.50 -16.50
CA ILE A 335 23.28 7.22 -15.83
C ILE A 335 23.00 6.33 -14.62
N VAL A 336 23.75 5.26 -14.45
CA VAL A 336 23.80 4.44 -13.23
C VAL A 336 25.16 4.62 -12.59
N SER A 337 25.18 5.09 -11.35
CA SER A 337 26.38 5.41 -10.57
C SER A 337 26.23 4.92 -9.12
N GLY A 338 25.99 3.62 -8.94
CA GLY A 338 25.72 2.99 -7.63
C GLY A 338 26.88 2.20 -7.06
N SER A 339 28.13 2.48 -7.43
CA SER A 339 29.27 1.66 -6.99
C SER A 339 30.19 2.37 -6.00
N GLY A 340 29.61 3.22 -5.14
CA GLY A 340 30.38 4.04 -4.19
C GLY A 340 31.27 3.20 -3.27
N CYS A 341 30.71 2.21 -2.56
CA CYS A 341 31.50 1.34 -1.66
C CYS A 341 31.35 -0.16 -1.92
N LYS A 342 30.46 -0.56 -2.85
CA LYS A 342 30.16 -1.97 -3.19
C LYS A 342 30.09 -2.17 -4.70
N THR A 343 30.27 -3.42 -5.14
CA THR A 343 30.10 -3.83 -6.54
C THR A 343 29.22 -5.08 -6.63
N GLN A 344 28.50 -5.23 -7.73
CA GLN A 344 27.72 -6.41 -8.08
C GLN A 344 27.86 -6.76 -9.56
N TYR A 345 27.48 -7.99 -9.89
CA TYR A 345 27.48 -8.49 -11.26
C TYR A 345 26.57 -7.67 -12.19
N MET A 346 27.04 -7.51 -13.43
CA MET A 346 26.31 -6.93 -14.54
C MET A 346 26.49 -7.78 -15.80
N LYS A 347 25.39 -8.06 -16.48
CA LYS A 347 25.45 -8.70 -17.80
C LYS A 347 26.18 -7.80 -18.80
N ARG A 348 27.18 -8.34 -19.49
CA ARG A 348 27.87 -7.64 -20.57
C ARG A 348 26.96 -7.47 -21.79
N GLY A 349 26.73 -6.21 -22.16
CA GLY A 349 25.89 -5.85 -23.30
C GLY A 349 24.41 -6.26 -23.16
N GLY A 350 23.61 -5.78 -24.12
CA GLY A 350 22.15 -5.91 -24.09
C GLY A 350 21.46 -4.58 -23.79
N GLY A 351 20.22 -4.47 -24.26
CA GLY A 351 19.44 -3.22 -24.18
C GLY A 351 20.08 -2.09 -24.99
N GLN A 352 19.97 -0.87 -24.47
CA GLN A 352 20.51 0.37 -25.05
C GLN A 352 21.78 0.86 -24.32
N ALA A 353 22.46 -0.03 -23.59
CA ALA A 353 23.68 0.29 -22.86
C ALA A 353 24.81 0.67 -23.83
N GLN A 354 25.45 1.81 -23.59
CA GLN A 354 26.66 2.26 -24.30
C GLN A 354 27.94 1.92 -23.52
N PHE A 355 27.86 1.95 -22.19
CA PHE A 355 28.96 1.63 -21.28
C PHE A 355 28.45 0.85 -20.07
N GLY A 356 29.28 -0.06 -19.53
CA GLY A 356 29.02 -0.73 -18.26
C GLY A 356 30.30 -1.29 -17.61
N HIS A 357 30.44 -1.16 -16.29
CA HIS A 357 31.66 -1.52 -15.55
C HIS A 357 31.35 -2.00 -14.12
N GLU A 358 31.96 -3.11 -13.70
CA GLU A 358 31.75 -3.78 -12.40
C GLU A 358 32.79 -3.35 -11.34
N GLU A 359 33.15 -2.07 -11.28
CA GLU A 359 34.14 -1.54 -10.32
C GLU A 359 33.59 -0.38 -9.51
N LYS A 360 34.28 -0.04 -8.42
CA LYS A 360 33.95 1.12 -7.57
C LYS A 360 34.23 2.42 -8.30
N GLY A 361 33.40 3.43 -8.14
CA GLY A 361 33.62 4.73 -8.76
C GLY A 361 32.41 5.63 -8.73
N TYR A 362 32.42 6.65 -9.59
CA TYR A 362 31.31 7.60 -9.74
C TYR A 362 31.26 8.21 -11.15
N ALA A 363 30.16 8.88 -11.44
CA ALA A 363 29.94 9.62 -12.67
C ALA A 363 30.13 11.13 -12.46
N LEU A 364 30.63 11.82 -13.48
CA LEU A 364 30.83 13.27 -13.52
C LEU A 364 30.18 13.82 -14.79
N VAL A 365 29.33 14.83 -14.65
CA VAL A 365 28.74 15.55 -15.79
C VAL A 365 29.27 16.97 -15.85
N ASN A 366 29.94 17.31 -16.94
CA ASN A 366 30.57 18.59 -17.20
C ASN A 366 29.77 19.40 -18.22
N TYR A 367 29.41 20.63 -17.87
CA TYR A 367 28.67 21.57 -18.71
C TYR A 367 29.60 22.68 -19.20
N TYR A 368 29.55 22.99 -20.49
CA TYR A 368 30.44 23.96 -21.12
C TYR A 368 29.67 25.18 -21.63
N ASN A 369 30.36 26.32 -21.70
CA ASN A 369 29.80 27.60 -22.15
C ASN A 369 29.27 27.57 -23.60
N ASN A 370 29.74 26.62 -24.42
CA ASN A 370 29.24 26.41 -25.78
C ASN A 370 27.92 25.60 -25.84
N GLY A 371 27.34 25.26 -24.68
CA GLY A 371 26.10 24.50 -24.56
C GLY A 371 26.29 22.97 -24.56
N GLU A 372 27.51 22.46 -24.71
CA GLU A 372 27.76 21.02 -24.63
C GLU A 372 27.71 20.50 -23.19
N ALA A 373 27.13 19.31 -23.02
CA ALA A 373 27.17 18.53 -21.79
C ALA A 373 27.88 17.19 -22.03
N TRP A 374 28.82 16.84 -21.17
CA TRP A 374 29.65 15.64 -21.28
C TRP A 374 29.61 14.79 -20.02
N LEU A 375 29.53 13.48 -20.20
CA LEU A 375 29.58 12.48 -19.13
C LEU A 375 30.95 11.82 -19.08
N GLU A 376 31.43 11.59 -17.86
CA GLU A 376 32.66 10.88 -17.52
C GLU A 376 32.39 9.86 -16.40
N PHE A 377 33.06 8.70 -16.45
CA PHE A 377 33.10 7.74 -15.33
C PHE A 377 34.54 7.58 -14.82
N TRP A 378 34.69 7.67 -13.50
CA TRP A 378 35.98 7.65 -12.83
C TRP A 378 36.08 6.48 -11.85
N GLU A 379 37.19 5.76 -11.93
CA GLU A 379 37.56 4.64 -11.03
C GLU A 379 38.75 5.05 -10.14
N PRO A 380 38.73 4.84 -8.82
CA PRO A 380 39.84 5.15 -7.94
C PRO A 380 40.98 4.13 -8.07
N LYS A 381 42.23 4.61 -8.14
CA LYS A 381 43.43 3.76 -8.08
C LYS A 381 43.92 3.63 -6.64
N GLY A 382 44.21 2.40 -6.21
CA GLY A 382 44.78 2.12 -4.89
C GLY A 382 43.90 2.63 -3.75
N ASN A 383 44.42 3.58 -2.95
CA ASN A 383 43.70 4.23 -1.85
C ASN A 383 42.82 5.42 -2.30
N GLY A 384 42.67 5.68 -3.61
CA GLY A 384 41.91 6.81 -4.13
C GLY A 384 42.72 8.09 -4.36
N ASP A 385 44.06 8.00 -4.32
CA ASP A 385 44.89 9.18 -4.50
C ASP A 385 44.90 9.72 -5.94
N GLN A 386 44.64 8.83 -6.90
CA GLN A 386 44.52 9.10 -8.33
C GLN A 386 43.28 8.38 -8.88
N GLY A 387 42.73 8.89 -9.98
CA GLY A 387 41.59 8.27 -10.68
C GLY A 387 41.96 7.87 -12.11
N GLU A 388 41.29 6.84 -12.63
CA GLU A 388 41.29 6.48 -14.05
C GLU A 388 39.96 6.89 -14.70
N LEU A 389 40.04 7.58 -15.84
CA LEU A 389 38.88 7.85 -16.67
C LEU A 389 38.54 6.59 -17.48
N MET A 390 37.41 5.96 -17.16
CA MET A 390 37.00 4.68 -17.74
C MET A 390 36.14 4.86 -18.98
N PHE A 391 35.35 5.93 -19.06
CA PHE A 391 34.50 6.21 -20.21
C PHE A 391 34.14 7.68 -20.27
N ARG A 392 33.93 8.19 -21.48
CA ARG A 392 33.51 9.57 -21.71
C ARG A 392 32.69 9.73 -22.99
N THR A 393 31.64 10.55 -22.95
CA THR A 393 30.79 10.79 -24.12
C THR A 393 30.04 12.13 -24.05
N LYS A 394 29.77 12.74 -25.21
CA LYS A 394 28.86 13.89 -25.31
C LYS A 394 27.43 13.41 -25.06
N LEU A 395 26.72 14.06 -24.13
CA LEU A 395 25.32 13.77 -23.82
C LEU A 395 24.39 14.47 -24.83
N TYR A 396 24.60 15.77 -24.99
CA TYR A 396 23.90 16.64 -25.93
C TYR A 396 24.66 17.97 -26.09
N GLU A 397 24.17 18.78 -27.01
CA GLU A 397 24.56 20.17 -27.20
C GLU A 397 23.29 21.00 -27.21
N ARG A 398 23.17 21.89 -26.22
CA ARG A 398 22.01 22.76 -26.08
C ARG A 398 22.03 23.75 -27.23
N GLN A 399 21.04 23.65 -28.12
CA GLN A 399 20.81 24.72 -29.09
C GLN A 399 20.48 26.00 -28.31
N ASN A 400 21.10 27.13 -28.66
CA ASN A 400 20.78 28.44 -28.08
C ASN A 400 19.26 28.61 -28.14
N ALA A 401 18.58 28.38 -27.02
CA ALA A 401 17.17 28.61 -26.93
C ALA A 401 16.99 30.11 -27.17
N ALA A 402 16.09 30.47 -28.09
CA ALA A 402 15.53 31.81 -28.06
C ALA A 402 15.21 32.15 -26.60
N PRO A 403 15.54 33.37 -26.11
CA PRO A 403 15.32 33.73 -24.72
C PRO A 403 13.93 33.25 -24.34
N VAL A 404 13.85 32.49 -23.25
CA VAL A 404 12.57 32.11 -22.66
C VAL A 404 11.77 33.39 -22.67
N LYS A 405 10.70 33.45 -23.48
CA LYS A 405 9.78 34.58 -23.42
C LYS A 405 9.42 34.63 -21.94
N GLU A 406 9.89 35.66 -21.23
CA GLU A 406 9.22 36.09 -20.00
C GLU A 406 7.75 35.99 -20.34
N ILE A 407 7.01 35.15 -19.63
CA ILE A 407 5.57 35.05 -19.85
C ILE A 407 5.13 36.50 -19.67
N PRO A 408 4.70 37.20 -20.72
CA PRO A 408 4.32 38.59 -20.56
C PRO A 408 3.21 38.55 -19.52
N VAL A 409 3.25 39.43 -18.50
CA VAL A 409 2.05 39.68 -17.70
C VAL A 409 0.97 39.93 -18.74
N VAL A 410 0.01 39.02 -18.83
CA VAL A 410 -0.96 39.10 -19.92
C VAL A 410 -1.88 40.25 -19.59
N THR A 411 -1.52 41.45 -20.04
CA THR A 411 -2.30 42.66 -19.83
C THR A 411 -3.50 42.59 -20.77
N SER A 412 -4.58 42.00 -20.28
CA SER A 412 -5.89 42.07 -20.90
C SER A 412 -6.55 43.39 -20.47
N ASN A 413 -7.04 44.18 -21.43
CA ASN A 413 -7.85 45.38 -21.16
C ASN A 413 -9.34 45.04 -20.89
N ILE A 414 -9.68 43.74 -20.81
CA ILE A 414 -11.05 43.27 -20.61
C ILE A 414 -11.33 43.22 -19.10
N SER A 415 -12.25 44.07 -18.65
CA SER A 415 -12.77 44.06 -17.29
C SER A 415 -14.07 43.25 -17.23
N PHE A 416 -14.20 42.42 -16.20
CA PHE A 416 -15.39 41.60 -15.94
C PHE A 416 -16.13 42.00 -14.65
N LYS A 417 -15.62 43.01 -13.93
CA LYS A 417 -16.07 43.43 -12.59
C LYS A 417 -17.59 43.53 -12.39
N ASP A 418 -18.32 44.03 -13.39
CA ASP A 418 -19.78 44.25 -13.33
C ASP A 418 -20.58 43.30 -14.25
N SER A 419 -19.91 42.26 -14.77
CA SER A 419 -20.53 41.29 -15.68
C SER A 419 -21.12 40.10 -14.91
N SER A 420 -22.24 39.58 -15.39
CA SER A 420 -22.83 38.33 -14.89
C SER A 420 -23.27 37.45 -16.05
N ILE A 421 -23.37 36.15 -15.79
CA ILE A 421 -23.83 35.16 -16.74
C ILE A 421 -24.83 34.23 -16.06
N THR A 422 -25.80 33.74 -16.83
CA THR A 422 -26.75 32.72 -16.37
C THR A 422 -26.43 31.41 -17.08
N VAL A 423 -25.84 30.46 -16.34
CA VAL A 423 -25.50 29.12 -16.83
C VAL A 423 -25.80 28.09 -15.76
N ALA A 424 -26.04 26.86 -16.16
CA ALA A 424 -26.13 25.75 -15.22
C ALA A 424 -24.72 25.27 -14.85
N ALA A 425 -24.53 24.72 -13.65
CA ALA A 425 -23.24 24.14 -13.25
C ALA A 425 -22.79 23.06 -14.23
N ASN A 426 -23.74 22.23 -14.71
CA ASN A 426 -23.51 21.31 -15.82
C ASN A 426 -24.82 20.77 -16.44
N PRO A 427 -25.36 21.40 -17.50
CA PRO A 427 -26.69 21.07 -18.03
C PRO A 427 -26.76 19.78 -18.86
N GLU A 428 -25.66 19.37 -19.50
CA GLU A 428 -25.67 18.27 -20.47
C GLU A 428 -25.21 16.94 -19.86
N GLN A 429 -24.25 16.98 -18.93
CA GLN A 429 -23.54 15.78 -18.48
C GLN A 429 -24.37 14.85 -17.57
N TYR A 430 -25.38 15.37 -16.88
CA TYR A 430 -26.14 14.61 -15.87
C TYR A 430 -27.56 14.23 -16.27
N GLN A 431 -27.94 14.33 -17.55
CA GLN A 431 -29.25 13.88 -18.00
C GLN A 431 -29.41 12.35 -17.82
N ALA A 432 -30.55 11.93 -17.28
CA ALA A 432 -30.82 10.52 -16.97
C ALA A 432 -32.29 10.17 -17.17
N GLY A 433 -32.57 9.11 -17.94
CA GLY A 433 -33.92 8.54 -18.06
C GLY A 433 -34.34 7.72 -16.82
N LYS A 434 -35.62 7.31 -16.75
CA LYS A 434 -36.21 6.62 -15.59
C LYS A 434 -35.44 5.36 -15.16
N THR A 435 -34.93 4.56 -16.10
CA THR A 435 -34.15 3.35 -15.80
C THR A 435 -32.82 3.66 -15.14
N LYS A 436 -32.08 4.65 -15.67
CA LYS A 436 -30.81 5.12 -15.08
C LYS A 436 -31.06 5.69 -13.68
N GLN A 437 -32.14 6.43 -13.50
CA GLN A 437 -32.52 6.96 -12.19
C GLN A 437 -32.91 5.87 -11.17
N PHE A 438 -33.58 4.80 -11.61
CA PHE A 438 -33.90 3.68 -10.72
C PHE A 438 -32.63 2.93 -10.26
N LEU A 439 -31.71 2.65 -11.19
CA LEU A 439 -30.49 1.90 -10.88
C LEU A 439 -29.46 2.73 -10.12
N LEU A 440 -29.22 3.97 -10.57
CA LEU A 440 -28.14 4.82 -10.08
C LEU A 440 -28.60 5.96 -9.17
N GLY A 441 -29.90 6.24 -9.07
CA GLY A 441 -30.46 7.31 -8.22
C GLY A 441 -30.97 8.49 -9.04
N THR A 442 -31.86 9.31 -8.47
CA THR A 442 -32.29 10.60 -9.01
C THR A 442 -31.29 11.72 -8.67
N HIS A 443 -30.63 11.62 -7.51
CA HIS A 443 -29.60 12.54 -7.02
C HIS A 443 -30.05 14.03 -7.06
N TYR A 444 -29.11 14.96 -7.30
CA TYR A 444 -29.32 16.40 -7.47
C TYR A 444 -29.28 16.85 -8.94
N ARG A 445 -29.64 15.97 -9.88
CA ARG A 445 -29.51 16.24 -11.33
C ARG A 445 -30.28 17.48 -11.78
N ARG A 446 -31.37 17.84 -11.08
CA ARG A 446 -32.17 19.04 -11.41
C ARG A 446 -31.42 20.31 -11.03
N GLU A 447 -30.78 20.31 -9.88
CA GLU A 447 -29.97 21.40 -9.33
C GLU A 447 -28.72 21.62 -10.19
N TRP A 448 -28.10 20.54 -10.69
CA TRP A 448 -26.99 20.62 -11.64
C TRP A 448 -27.39 21.19 -13.00
N ALA A 449 -28.63 20.95 -13.45
CA ALA A 449 -29.13 21.36 -14.76
C ALA A 449 -29.86 22.71 -14.77
N THR A 450 -30.18 23.27 -13.60
CA THR A 450 -30.88 24.55 -13.49
C THR A 450 -29.91 25.70 -13.73
N PRO A 451 -30.16 26.58 -14.73
CA PRO A 451 -29.35 27.77 -14.94
C PRO A 451 -29.46 28.71 -13.75
N VAL A 452 -28.32 29.21 -13.28
CA VAL A 452 -28.23 30.15 -12.16
C VAL A 452 -27.42 31.37 -12.59
N LYS A 453 -27.83 32.55 -12.13
CA LYS A 453 -27.10 33.80 -12.39
C LYS A 453 -25.89 33.90 -11.45
N MET A 454 -24.70 34.13 -12.00
CA MET A 454 -23.46 34.28 -11.24
C MET A 454 -22.56 35.38 -11.83
N PRO A 455 -21.73 36.06 -10.99
CA PRO A 455 -20.79 37.06 -11.47
C PRO A 455 -19.63 36.42 -12.25
N LEU A 456 -19.07 37.15 -13.23
CA LEU A 456 -17.82 36.75 -13.88
C LEU A 456 -16.64 37.10 -12.99
N LEU A 457 -15.67 36.20 -12.88
CA LEU A 457 -14.43 36.42 -12.15
C LEU A 457 -13.53 37.39 -12.94
N ASP A 458 -13.20 38.52 -12.33
CA ASP A 458 -12.23 39.48 -12.86
C ASP A 458 -10.92 39.39 -12.08
N LEU A 459 -9.93 38.68 -12.62
CA LEU A 459 -8.64 38.47 -11.95
C LEU A 459 -7.88 39.77 -11.65
N GLN A 460 -8.19 40.90 -12.29
CA GLN A 460 -7.48 42.15 -12.02
C GLN A 460 -8.07 42.93 -10.83
N THR A 461 -9.38 42.86 -10.63
CA THR A 461 -10.06 43.68 -9.61
C THR A 461 -10.49 42.88 -8.40
N GLU A 462 -10.70 41.57 -8.56
CA GLU A 462 -11.06 40.68 -7.47
C GLU A 462 -9.93 40.61 -6.43
N GLN A 463 -10.26 40.82 -5.14
CA GLN A 463 -9.32 40.73 -4.01
C GLN A 463 -8.00 41.52 -4.20
N GLU A 464 -8.07 42.72 -4.78
CA GLU A 464 -6.91 43.59 -5.07
C GLU A 464 -5.97 43.02 -6.17
N GLY A 465 -6.47 42.08 -6.99
CA GLY A 465 -5.76 41.46 -8.11
C GLY A 465 -5.25 40.06 -7.77
N LEU A 466 -5.72 39.04 -8.48
CA LEU A 466 -5.40 37.63 -8.29
C LEU A 466 -4.50 37.09 -9.41
N VAL A 467 -3.37 36.50 -9.03
CA VAL A 467 -2.40 35.87 -9.95
C VAL A 467 -2.38 34.35 -9.74
N PRO A 468 -2.65 33.55 -10.79
CA PRO A 468 -2.50 32.10 -10.73
C PRO A 468 -1.04 31.67 -10.68
N TYR A 469 -0.70 30.75 -9.76
CA TYR A 469 0.69 30.31 -9.61
C TYR A 469 0.87 28.77 -9.56
N ARG A 470 -0.17 28.00 -9.22
CA ARG A 470 -0.08 26.54 -9.08
C ARG A 470 -1.44 25.86 -9.25
N LEU A 471 -1.47 24.67 -9.85
CA LEU A 471 -2.64 23.76 -9.73
C LEU A 471 -2.56 23.04 -8.39
N GLY A 472 -3.70 22.92 -7.72
CA GLY A 472 -3.87 22.03 -6.59
C GLY A 472 -5.19 21.29 -6.70
N GLY A 473 -5.65 20.78 -5.57
CA GLY A 473 -6.89 20.02 -5.47
C GLY A 473 -6.62 18.52 -5.60
N GLY A 474 -7.39 17.76 -4.83
CA GLY A 474 -7.27 16.32 -4.79
C GLY A 474 -7.84 15.62 -6.02
N LYS A 475 -7.61 14.31 -6.07
CA LYS A 475 -8.28 13.24 -6.84
C LYS A 475 -9.48 13.56 -7.78
N GLN A 476 -10.45 14.40 -7.40
CA GLN A 476 -11.66 14.72 -8.19
C GLN A 476 -11.83 16.20 -8.58
N THR A 477 -11.28 17.14 -7.81
CA THR A 477 -11.56 18.57 -7.94
C THR A 477 -10.31 19.28 -8.44
N THR A 478 -10.36 19.85 -9.64
CA THR A 478 -9.27 20.70 -10.12
C THR A 478 -9.36 22.05 -9.40
N SER A 479 -8.33 22.40 -8.63
CA SER A 479 -8.22 23.69 -7.96
C SER A 479 -7.07 24.51 -8.55
N LEU A 480 -7.27 25.80 -8.69
CA LEU A 480 -6.23 26.76 -9.06
C LEU A 480 -5.89 27.60 -7.82
N ARG A 481 -4.63 27.58 -7.42
CA ARG A 481 -4.12 28.43 -6.35
C ARG A 481 -3.83 29.81 -6.93
N LEU A 482 -4.41 30.82 -6.29
CA LEU A 482 -4.32 32.22 -6.63
C LEU A 482 -3.70 32.98 -5.46
N ARG A 483 -2.96 34.04 -5.77
CA ARG A 483 -2.40 34.94 -4.75
C ARG A 483 -2.59 36.39 -5.18
N ASN A 484 -2.83 37.30 -4.23
CA ASN A 484 -2.84 38.73 -4.51
C ASN A 484 -1.51 39.44 -4.18
N GLU A 485 -1.39 40.72 -4.52
CA GLU A 485 -0.18 41.52 -4.23
C GLU A 485 0.13 41.62 -2.73
N ALA A 486 -0.90 41.65 -1.89
CA ALA A 486 -0.77 41.61 -0.43
C ALA A 486 -0.31 40.24 0.10
N GLY A 487 -0.10 39.27 -0.78
CA GLY A 487 0.41 37.94 -0.46
C GLY A 487 -0.64 36.96 0.07
N ARG A 488 -1.93 37.30 0.04
CA ARG A 488 -3.04 36.46 0.51
C ARG A 488 -3.37 35.38 -0.50
N GLU A 489 -3.65 34.18 0.00
CA GLU A 489 -3.91 33.02 -0.85
C GLU A 489 -5.40 32.70 -0.97
N PHE A 490 -5.79 32.33 -2.18
CA PHE A 490 -7.15 31.93 -2.55
C PHE A 490 -7.12 30.65 -3.36
N SER A 491 -8.25 29.93 -3.31
CA SER A 491 -8.47 28.73 -4.12
C SER A 491 -9.67 28.96 -5.03
N LEU A 492 -9.46 28.73 -6.31
CA LEU A 492 -10.52 28.68 -7.31
C LEU A 492 -10.78 27.22 -7.65
N ARG A 493 -11.89 26.66 -7.18
CA ARG A 493 -12.23 25.23 -7.31
C ARG A 493 -13.31 25.06 -8.37
N SER A 494 -13.12 24.15 -9.32
CA SER A 494 -14.18 23.84 -10.29
C SER A 494 -15.38 23.21 -9.57
N VAL A 495 -16.59 23.69 -9.86
CA VAL A 495 -17.81 23.03 -9.34
C VAL A 495 -17.99 21.68 -10.03
N ASN A 496 -17.83 21.65 -11.35
CA ASN A 496 -17.81 20.39 -12.07
C ASN A 496 -16.50 19.65 -11.77
N LYS A 497 -16.63 18.46 -11.19
CA LYS A 497 -15.49 17.61 -10.83
C LYS A 497 -15.14 16.68 -11.98
N ASN A 498 -13.87 16.34 -12.08
CA ASN A 498 -13.35 15.38 -13.07
C ASN A 498 -12.70 14.21 -12.32
N PRO A 499 -13.38 13.06 -12.18
CA PRO A 499 -12.85 11.90 -11.51
C PRO A 499 -11.90 11.08 -12.41
N SER A 500 -11.63 11.50 -13.64
CA SER A 500 -10.73 10.76 -14.55
C SER A 500 -9.33 10.50 -13.96
N PRO A 501 -8.69 11.43 -13.23
CA PRO A 501 -7.37 11.18 -12.64
C PRO A 501 -7.36 10.00 -11.65
N LEU A 502 -8.46 9.77 -10.91
CA LEU A 502 -8.64 8.63 -9.97
C LEU A 502 -8.54 7.26 -10.63
N LEU A 503 -8.82 7.21 -11.93
CA LEU A 503 -8.89 5.96 -12.66
C LEU A 503 -7.51 5.64 -13.26
N PRO A 504 -7.04 4.38 -13.14
CA PRO A 504 -5.95 3.88 -13.97
C PRO A 504 -6.19 4.26 -15.43
N THR A 505 -5.14 4.53 -16.21
CA THR A 505 -5.24 4.99 -17.61
C THR A 505 -6.17 4.12 -18.46
N ASP A 506 -6.17 2.81 -18.21
CA ASP A 506 -7.05 1.82 -18.87
C ASP A 506 -8.56 2.01 -18.57
N LEU A 507 -8.91 2.69 -17.47
CA LEU A 507 -10.27 2.92 -16.97
C LEU A 507 -10.79 4.34 -17.23
N ARG A 508 -9.94 5.27 -17.69
CA ARG A 508 -10.25 6.69 -17.95
C ARG A 508 -11.11 6.96 -19.18
N GLN A 509 -11.52 5.93 -19.93
CA GLN A 509 -12.38 6.05 -21.12
C GLN A 509 -13.48 4.98 -21.09
N THR A 510 -14.07 4.76 -19.91
CA THR A 510 -14.96 3.61 -19.63
C THR A 510 -16.18 4.07 -18.85
N LEU A 511 -17.23 3.24 -18.71
CA LEU A 511 -18.30 3.61 -17.78
C LEU A 511 -17.80 3.74 -16.35
N MET A 512 -16.67 3.17 -15.91
CA MET A 512 -16.24 3.53 -14.57
C MET A 512 -15.98 5.04 -14.43
N GLN A 513 -15.49 5.69 -15.49
CA GLN A 513 -15.44 7.16 -15.55
C GLN A 513 -16.83 7.77 -15.61
N ASP A 514 -17.70 7.35 -16.53
CA ASP A 514 -19.06 7.93 -16.68
C ASP A 514 -19.94 7.72 -15.45
N LEU A 515 -19.74 6.61 -14.72
CA LEU A 515 -20.43 6.27 -13.49
C LEU A 515 -19.88 7.08 -12.33
N LEU A 516 -18.56 7.14 -12.14
CA LEU A 516 -17.98 8.01 -11.11
C LEU A 516 -18.35 9.46 -11.38
N GLN A 517 -18.36 9.86 -12.65
CA GLN A 517 -18.82 11.16 -13.09
C GLN A 517 -20.29 11.35 -12.76
N ASP A 518 -21.17 10.45 -13.19
CA ASP A 518 -22.62 10.50 -12.91
C ASP A 518 -22.90 10.53 -11.40
N GLN A 519 -22.12 9.81 -10.60
CA GLN A 519 -22.23 9.81 -9.13
C GLN A 519 -21.74 11.12 -8.49
N ILE A 520 -21.04 12.02 -9.20
CA ILE A 520 -20.83 13.40 -8.73
C ILE A 520 -22.17 14.12 -8.58
N SER A 521 -23.19 13.78 -9.39
CA SER A 521 -24.52 14.39 -9.25
C SER A 521 -25.20 14.07 -7.92
N ALA A 522 -24.71 13.09 -7.14
CA ALA A 522 -25.11 12.83 -5.76
C ALA A 522 -24.64 13.91 -4.76
N GLN A 523 -23.65 14.72 -5.12
CA GLN A 523 -23.20 15.88 -4.35
C GLN A 523 -24.06 17.09 -4.69
N HIS A 524 -24.39 17.91 -3.70
CA HIS A 524 -25.11 19.16 -3.93
C HIS A 524 -24.15 20.20 -4.54
N PRO A 525 -24.38 20.69 -5.79
CA PRO A 525 -23.40 21.51 -6.52
C PRO A 525 -23.04 22.82 -5.81
N TYR A 526 -23.95 23.31 -4.97
CA TYR A 526 -23.81 24.58 -4.26
C TYR A 526 -23.72 24.39 -2.73
N GLY A 527 -23.57 23.15 -2.24
CA GLY A 527 -23.70 22.81 -0.82
C GLY A 527 -22.86 23.66 0.12
N ALA A 528 -21.62 23.99 -0.28
CA ALA A 528 -20.69 24.78 0.52
C ALA A 528 -21.15 26.22 0.80
N LEU A 529 -21.97 26.82 -0.09
CA LEU A 529 -22.35 28.25 -0.03
C LEU A 529 -23.16 28.61 1.23
N ILE A 530 -23.91 27.66 1.79
CA ILE A 530 -24.80 27.94 2.94
C ILE A 530 -24.13 27.72 4.29
N LEU A 531 -22.90 27.19 4.28
CA LEU A 531 -22.22 26.77 5.50
C LEU A 531 -21.73 27.92 6.39
N PRO A 532 -21.29 29.09 5.88
CA PRO A 532 -20.81 30.20 6.71
C PRO A 532 -21.77 30.59 7.86
N PRO A 533 -23.04 30.99 7.63
CA PRO A 533 -23.94 31.38 8.73
C PRO A 533 -24.26 30.23 9.69
N LEU A 534 -24.25 28.98 9.20
CA LEU A 534 -24.44 27.80 10.05
C LEU A 534 -23.22 27.55 10.94
N ALA A 535 -22.02 27.75 10.42
CA ALA A 535 -20.75 27.58 11.12
C ALA A 535 -20.54 28.67 12.17
N ASP A 536 -20.85 29.94 11.85
CA ASP A 536 -20.86 31.05 12.79
C ASP A 536 -21.79 30.75 13.98
N ALA A 537 -23.04 30.35 13.70
CA ALA A 537 -24.00 29.98 14.73
C ALA A 537 -23.54 28.77 15.57
N ALA A 538 -22.88 27.80 14.94
CA ALA A 538 -22.31 26.65 15.61
C ALA A 538 -21.03 26.99 16.41
N GLY A 539 -20.40 28.16 16.18
CA GLY A 539 -19.13 28.55 16.81
C GLY A 539 -17.92 27.83 16.23
N VAL A 540 -17.90 27.63 14.91
CA VAL A 540 -16.86 26.90 14.16
C VAL A 540 -16.27 27.81 13.08
N TYR A 541 -14.94 27.93 13.03
CA TYR A 541 -14.26 28.69 11.98
C TYR A 541 -14.54 28.15 10.57
N HIS A 542 -14.49 29.01 9.56
CA HIS A 542 -14.81 28.64 8.18
C HIS A 542 -14.19 29.59 7.15
N VAL A 543 -14.02 29.05 5.94
CA VAL A 543 -13.79 29.84 4.70
C VAL A 543 -15.11 30.41 4.18
N ASN A 544 -15.03 31.35 3.22
CA ASN A 544 -16.17 32.07 2.67
C ASN A 544 -16.35 31.76 1.17
N PRO A 545 -16.97 30.63 0.81
CA PRO A 545 -17.13 30.23 -0.58
C PRO A 545 -18.11 31.13 -1.33
N ARG A 546 -17.67 31.63 -2.50
CA ARG A 546 -18.49 32.43 -3.41
C ARG A 546 -18.55 31.80 -4.79
N LEU A 547 -19.75 31.67 -5.34
CA LEU A 547 -19.98 31.17 -6.69
C LEU A 547 -19.57 32.21 -7.74
N VAL A 548 -18.74 31.81 -8.69
CA VAL A 548 -18.25 32.65 -9.79
C VAL A 548 -18.22 31.87 -11.11
N PHE A 549 -18.30 32.58 -12.24
CA PHE A 549 -17.98 32.03 -13.55
C PHE A 549 -16.59 32.47 -13.96
N VAL A 550 -15.74 31.55 -14.42
CA VAL A 550 -14.39 31.89 -14.90
C VAL A 550 -14.48 32.18 -16.41
N PRO A 551 -14.37 33.44 -16.86
CA PRO A 551 -14.36 33.74 -18.28
C PRO A 551 -13.09 33.23 -18.94
N ASN A 552 -13.05 33.22 -20.27
CA ASN A 552 -11.83 32.95 -21.03
C ASN A 552 -10.83 34.11 -20.92
N ASP A 553 -10.25 34.29 -19.72
CA ASP A 553 -9.33 35.37 -19.39
C ASP A 553 -7.87 34.96 -19.68
N PRO A 554 -7.17 35.68 -20.58
CA PRO A 554 -5.76 35.41 -20.87
C PRO A 554 -4.83 35.50 -19.63
N ARG A 555 -5.24 36.20 -18.56
CA ARG A 555 -4.51 36.28 -17.28
C ARG A 555 -4.44 34.93 -16.54
N LEU A 556 -5.22 33.93 -16.94
CA LEU A 556 -5.07 32.54 -16.49
C LEU A 556 -3.75 31.90 -16.95
N GLY A 557 -3.07 32.49 -17.95
CA GLY A 557 -1.81 32.00 -18.49
C GLY A 557 -1.93 30.56 -18.98
N LYS A 558 -0.98 29.71 -18.59
CA LYS A 558 -0.99 28.29 -18.96
C LYS A 558 -2.20 27.50 -18.43
N TYR A 559 -2.91 28.02 -17.42
CA TYR A 559 -4.09 27.38 -16.85
C TYR A 559 -5.37 27.71 -17.61
N GLN A 560 -5.31 28.62 -18.58
CA GLN A 560 -6.47 29.04 -19.39
C GLN A 560 -7.16 27.85 -20.06
N ALA A 561 -6.41 26.89 -20.60
CA ALA A 561 -6.97 25.70 -21.25
C ALA A 561 -7.80 24.81 -20.31
N ILE A 562 -7.55 24.91 -18.99
CA ILE A 562 -8.21 24.11 -17.96
C ILE A 562 -9.36 24.89 -17.31
N PHE A 563 -9.18 26.20 -17.10
CA PHE A 563 -10.10 27.02 -16.31
C PHE A 563 -11.00 27.98 -17.10
N ASN A 564 -10.87 28.08 -18.42
CA ASN A 564 -11.77 28.94 -19.20
C ASN A 564 -13.22 28.42 -19.19
N ASN A 565 -14.17 29.34 -19.20
CA ASN A 565 -15.61 29.11 -19.41
C ASN A 565 -16.25 28.06 -18.48
N GLN A 566 -15.91 28.07 -17.20
CA GLN A 566 -16.47 27.11 -16.25
C GLN A 566 -16.95 27.76 -14.95
N VAL A 567 -17.90 27.08 -14.30
CA VAL A 567 -18.42 27.45 -12.98
C VAL A 567 -17.43 27.01 -11.89
N ALA A 568 -17.09 27.93 -10.99
CA ALA A 568 -16.14 27.69 -9.92
C ALA A 568 -16.60 28.32 -8.60
N ILE A 569 -16.00 27.86 -7.50
CA ILE A 569 -16.10 28.48 -6.19
C ILE A 569 -14.76 29.15 -5.89
N LEU A 570 -14.80 30.45 -5.60
CA LEU A 570 -13.67 31.19 -5.06
C LEU A 570 -13.80 31.25 -3.54
N GLU A 571 -12.75 30.88 -2.84
CA GLU A 571 -12.67 30.93 -1.37
C GLU A 571 -11.23 31.20 -0.92
N GLU A 572 -11.07 31.65 0.33
CA GLU A 572 -9.75 31.77 0.95
C GLU A 572 -9.05 30.41 0.99
N ASN A 573 -7.74 30.36 0.74
CA ASN A 573 -6.90 29.21 1.08
C ASN A 573 -6.34 29.47 2.49
N PRO A 574 -6.84 28.81 3.56
CA PRO A 574 -6.42 29.10 4.93
C PRO A 574 -5.01 28.54 5.21
N ASP A 575 -4.00 29.15 4.60
CA ASP A 575 -2.57 28.91 4.77
C ASP A 575 -1.88 30.21 5.11
N GLU A 576 -0.81 30.12 5.90
CA GLU A 576 0.01 31.29 6.27
C GLU A 576 -0.81 32.36 7.02
N ASP A 577 -0.80 33.61 6.54
CA ASP A 577 -1.32 34.79 7.23
C ASP A 577 -2.72 35.20 6.76
N HIS A 578 -3.68 35.16 7.67
CA HIS A 578 -5.07 35.58 7.50
C HIS A 578 -5.55 36.49 8.63
N ARG A 579 -4.67 37.38 9.14
CA ARG A 579 -4.97 38.26 10.28
C ARG A 579 -6.16 39.22 10.09
N ASN A 580 -6.58 39.43 8.84
CA ASN A 580 -7.69 40.32 8.48
C ASN A 580 -9.02 39.56 8.22
N VAL A 581 -9.03 38.23 8.39
CA VAL A 581 -10.21 37.39 8.11
C VAL A 581 -10.77 36.85 9.43
N ALA A 582 -11.85 37.47 9.90
CA ALA A 582 -12.46 37.15 11.19
C ALA A 582 -12.99 35.70 11.25
N SER A 583 -13.53 35.16 10.16
CA SER A 583 -14.03 33.78 10.08
C SER A 583 -12.92 32.72 10.17
N LEU A 584 -11.66 33.13 9.98
CA LEU A 584 -10.44 32.32 10.17
C LEU A 584 -9.73 32.68 11.50
N GLY A 585 -10.43 33.36 12.41
CA GLY A 585 -9.94 33.71 13.73
C GLY A 585 -8.85 34.79 13.74
N ASN A 586 -8.73 35.61 12.67
CA ASN A 586 -7.65 36.61 12.57
C ASN A 586 -6.27 35.97 12.79
N ALA A 587 -6.04 34.80 12.20
CA ALA A 587 -4.84 34.00 12.42
C ALA A 587 -3.63 34.59 11.70
N LYS A 588 -2.53 34.83 12.44
CA LYS A 588 -1.24 35.20 11.84
C LYS A 588 -0.55 34.00 11.16
N ASN A 589 -0.80 32.80 11.68
CA ASN A 589 -0.21 31.58 11.15
C ASN A 589 -1.24 30.44 11.20
N LEU A 590 -1.50 29.83 10.05
CA LEU A 590 -2.32 28.64 9.86
C LEU A 590 -1.43 27.50 9.36
N VAL A 591 -1.42 26.38 10.08
CA VAL A 591 -0.58 25.23 9.74
C VAL A 591 -1.41 23.99 9.38
N GLY A 592 -0.81 23.05 8.65
CA GLY A 592 -1.39 21.74 8.36
C GLY A 592 -1.47 20.81 9.59
N THR A 593 -2.28 19.77 9.49
CA THR A 593 -2.42 18.76 10.55
C THR A 593 -1.09 18.05 10.83
N ASP A 594 -0.35 17.71 9.79
CA ASP A 594 1.02 17.18 9.82
C ASP A 594 1.93 17.99 10.77
N LYS A 595 2.04 19.30 10.58
CA LYS A 595 2.83 20.18 11.45
C LYS A 595 2.35 20.19 12.91
N VAL A 596 1.04 20.06 13.14
CA VAL A 596 0.50 19.91 14.51
C VAL A 596 0.96 18.59 15.13
N LEU A 597 0.96 17.50 14.36
CA LEU A 597 1.37 16.18 14.85
C LEU A 597 2.86 16.10 15.15
N GLU A 598 3.68 16.65 14.26
CA GLU A 598 5.12 16.80 14.44
C GLU A 598 5.40 17.58 15.73
N ARG A 599 4.87 18.80 15.87
CA ARG A 599 5.12 19.64 17.06
C ARG A 599 4.60 19.02 18.35
N LYS A 600 3.41 18.40 18.35
CA LYS A 600 2.89 17.66 19.51
C LYS A 600 3.79 16.50 19.90
N ARG A 601 4.41 15.85 18.92
CA ARG A 601 5.36 14.78 19.17
C ARG A 601 6.68 15.32 19.71
N GLU A 602 7.21 16.40 19.16
CA GLU A 602 8.51 16.94 19.58
C GLU A 602 8.50 17.53 20.99
N ASP A 603 7.38 18.13 21.41
CA ASP A 603 7.32 18.88 22.65
C ASP A 603 5.90 18.91 23.28
N ASN A 604 5.82 18.56 24.57
CA ASN A 604 4.60 18.49 25.39
C ASN A 604 3.99 19.85 25.78
N ASP A 605 4.61 20.96 25.42
CA ASP A 605 4.01 22.31 25.53
C ASP A 605 3.01 22.61 24.39
N ASN A 606 2.97 21.75 23.37
CA ASN A 606 2.03 21.85 22.25
C ASN A 606 0.72 21.08 22.52
N THR A 607 -0.42 21.76 22.41
CA THR A 607 -1.75 21.19 22.68
C THR A 607 -2.75 21.54 21.58
N VAL A 608 -3.85 20.79 21.52
CA VAL A 608 -4.97 21.06 20.60
C VAL A 608 -6.18 21.48 21.44
N SER A 609 -6.94 22.44 20.95
CA SER A 609 -8.24 22.80 21.52
C SER A 609 -9.26 21.68 21.28
N GLU A 610 -9.20 20.59 22.05
CA GLU A 610 -9.94 19.35 21.79
C GLU A 610 -11.46 19.53 21.83
N VAL A 611 -11.98 20.39 22.73
CA VAL A 611 -13.42 20.71 22.81
C VAL A 611 -13.88 21.49 21.57
N SER A 612 -13.07 22.45 21.10
CA SER A 612 -13.35 23.17 19.86
C SER A 612 -13.30 22.24 18.64
N PHE A 613 -12.40 21.26 18.66
CA PHE A 613 -12.36 20.21 17.64
C PHE A 613 -13.60 19.32 17.68
N ALA A 614 -14.04 18.89 18.87
CA ALA A 614 -15.28 18.12 19.04
C ALA A 614 -16.50 18.88 18.47
N ARG A 615 -16.59 20.19 18.75
CA ARG A 615 -17.62 21.07 18.19
C ARG A 615 -17.59 21.12 16.65
N ALA A 616 -16.41 21.30 16.06
CA ALA A 616 -16.25 21.29 14.60
C ALA A 616 -16.67 19.94 13.99
N ARG A 617 -16.35 18.81 14.65
CA ARG A 617 -16.79 17.48 14.24
C ARG A 617 -18.30 17.28 14.37
N LEU A 618 -18.95 17.78 15.43
CA LEU A 618 -20.40 17.76 15.55
C LEU A 618 -21.08 18.55 14.44
N PHE A 619 -20.50 19.68 14.04
CA PHE A 619 -21.00 20.45 12.91
C PHE A 619 -20.88 19.70 11.58
N ASP A 620 -19.75 19.04 11.33
CA ASP A 620 -19.57 18.17 10.15
C ASP A 620 -20.60 17.03 10.13
N MET A 621 -20.88 16.42 11.29
CA MET A 621 -21.94 15.41 11.40
C MET A 621 -23.32 15.99 11.09
N LEU A 622 -23.64 17.18 11.62
CA LEU A 622 -24.91 17.87 11.39
C LEU A 622 -25.18 18.06 9.89
N ILE A 623 -24.20 18.54 9.14
CA ILE A 623 -24.31 18.80 7.68
C ILE A 623 -24.10 17.54 6.82
N GLY A 624 -23.72 16.42 7.43
CA GLY A 624 -23.57 15.13 6.76
C GLY A 624 -22.30 14.99 5.92
N ASP A 625 -21.21 15.63 6.34
CA ASP A 625 -19.91 15.55 5.67
C ASP A 625 -19.20 14.24 6.04
N TRP A 626 -19.25 13.24 5.15
CA TRP A 626 -18.68 11.92 5.38
C TRP A 626 -17.21 11.77 4.93
N ASP A 627 -16.68 12.75 4.19
CA ASP A 627 -15.33 12.69 3.60
C ASP A 627 -14.29 13.45 4.43
N ARG A 628 -14.56 13.68 5.72
CA ARG A 628 -13.64 14.45 6.57
C ARG A 628 -12.32 13.71 6.81
N HIS A 629 -11.22 14.23 6.25
CA HIS A 629 -9.86 13.70 6.44
C HIS A 629 -8.83 14.76 6.87
N GLU A 630 -7.62 14.36 7.28
CA GLU A 630 -6.60 15.21 7.93
C GLU A 630 -6.19 16.44 7.11
N GLY A 631 -6.09 16.30 5.79
CA GLY A 631 -5.76 17.40 4.89
C GLY A 631 -6.88 18.45 4.66
N GLN A 632 -8.08 18.23 5.19
CA GLN A 632 -9.16 19.22 5.19
C GLN A 632 -9.20 20.06 6.48
N TRP A 633 -8.16 19.95 7.31
CA TRP A 633 -7.98 20.80 8.48
C TRP A 633 -6.78 21.71 8.29
N ARG A 634 -6.97 22.95 8.72
CA ARG A 634 -5.91 23.89 9.05
C ARG A 634 -6.02 24.23 10.52
N TRP A 635 -4.95 24.75 11.11
CA TRP A 635 -4.88 24.96 12.54
C TRP A 635 -4.32 26.34 12.83
N ILE A 636 -5.06 27.15 13.55
CA ILE A 636 -4.58 28.44 14.05
C ILE A 636 -3.53 28.14 15.10
N GLU A 637 -2.33 28.68 14.93
CA GLU A 637 -1.29 28.62 15.94
C GLU A 637 -1.44 29.80 16.92
N ARG A 638 -1.81 29.51 18.17
CA ARG A 638 -1.79 30.46 19.28
C ARG A 638 -0.59 30.15 20.18
N LYS A 639 0.39 31.05 20.19
CA LYS A 639 1.60 30.90 21.01
C LYS A 639 1.57 31.86 22.20
N THR A 640 1.84 31.33 23.39
CA THR A 640 2.12 32.07 24.63
C THR A 640 3.58 31.82 25.06
N GLU A 641 4.02 32.35 26.20
CA GLU A 641 5.37 32.09 26.73
C GLU A 641 5.58 30.61 27.11
N ASP A 642 4.54 29.95 27.65
CA ASP A 642 4.62 28.60 28.23
C ASP A 642 3.91 27.51 27.40
N GLU A 643 3.04 27.87 26.46
CA GLU A 643 2.29 26.88 25.67
C GLU A 643 1.97 27.34 24.24
N ARG A 644 1.80 26.36 23.35
CA ARG A 644 1.25 26.55 22.01
C ARG A 644 -0.04 25.76 21.86
N VAL A 645 -1.13 26.44 21.53
CA VAL A 645 -2.46 25.83 21.33
C VAL A 645 -2.83 25.90 19.85
N PHE A 646 -3.28 24.77 19.32
CA PHE A 646 -3.78 24.66 17.95
C PHE A 646 -5.31 24.62 17.94
N GLU A 647 -5.92 25.56 17.23
CA GLU A 647 -7.38 25.65 17.08
C GLU A 647 -7.82 25.21 15.67
N PRO A 648 -8.84 24.36 15.54
CA PRO A 648 -9.19 23.75 14.26
C PRO A 648 -9.95 24.69 13.33
N VAL A 649 -9.51 24.75 12.08
CA VAL A 649 -10.14 25.47 10.97
C VAL A 649 -10.44 24.47 9.84
N PRO A 650 -11.68 23.98 9.75
CA PRO A 650 -12.08 23.09 8.67
C PRO A 650 -12.15 23.84 7.32
N LYS A 651 -11.64 23.20 6.26
CA LYS A 651 -11.76 23.64 4.87
C LYS A 651 -12.42 22.56 4.02
N ASP A 652 -12.67 22.86 2.74
CA ASP A 652 -13.06 21.87 1.73
C ASP A 652 -14.32 21.04 2.11
N ARG A 653 -15.45 21.73 2.27
CA ARG A 653 -16.76 21.13 2.62
C ARG A 653 -17.65 20.90 1.40
N ASP A 654 -17.13 20.18 0.41
CA ASP A 654 -17.79 19.97 -0.88
C ASP A 654 -18.61 18.65 -0.94
N VAL A 655 -18.51 17.79 0.07
CA VAL A 655 -19.27 16.51 0.19
C VAL A 655 -20.45 16.61 1.18
N VAL A 656 -20.90 17.83 1.47
CA VAL A 656 -22.09 18.05 2.31
C VAL A 656 -23.38 17.69 1.57
N PHE A 657 -24.41 17.30 2.34
CA PHE A 657 -25.73 16.95 1.79
C PHE A 657 -25.73 15.83 0.76
N PHE A 658 -24.78 14.89 0.83
CA PHE A 658 -24.65 13.81 -0.15
C PHE A 658 -25.91 12.92 -0.24
N LYS A 659 -26.37 12.59 -1.45
CA LYS A 659 -27.62 11.85 -1.67
C LYS A 659 -27.37 10.48 -2.32
N THR A 660 -27.56 9.40 -1.56
CA THR A 660 -27.34 8.03 -2.05
C THR A 660 -28.67 7.32 -2.29
N ASP A 661 -29.33 7.68 -3.38
CA ASP A 661 -30.54 7.02 -3.86
C ASP A 661 -30.26 6.09 -5.06
N GLY A 662 -31.23 5.25 -5.42
CA GLY A 662 -31.07 4.21 -6.45
C GLY A 662 -30.62 2.85 -5.90
N PHE A 663 -30.88 1.80 -6.66
CA PHE A 663 -30.65 0.42 -6.23
C PHE A 663 -29.16 0.10 -6.02
N ILE A 664 -28.28 0.54 -6.92
CA ILE A 664 -26.85 0.23 -6.87
C ILE A 664 -26.17 1.02 -5.72
N PRO A 665 -26.32 2.36 -5.61
CA PRO A 665 -25.76 3.08 -4.45
C PRO A 665 -26.29 2.56 -3.12
N TYR A 666 -27.57 2.21 -3.02
CA TYR A 666 -28.15 1.59 -1.82
C TYR A 666 -27.41 0.30 -1.41
N LEU A 667 -27.07 -0.56 -2.37
CA LEU A 667 -26.35 -1.82 -2.13
C LEU A 667 -24.88 -1.56 -1.77
N LEU A 668 -24.23 -0.61 -2.45
CA LEU A 668 -22.81 -0.28 -2.25
C LEU A 668 -22.54 0.47 -0.93
N THR A 669 -23.49 1.23 -0.39
CA THR A 669 -23.33 1.97 0.89
C THR A 669 -23.63 1.12 2.12
N ARG A 670 -23.91 -0.19 1.96
CA ARG A 670 -24.09 -1.10 3.10
C ARG A 670 -22.78 -1.23 3.90
N LYS A 671 -22.91 -1.60 5.18
CA LYS A 671 -21.79 -1.78 6.13
C LYS A 671 -20.67 -2.72 5.67
N TRP A 672 -20.96 -3.61 4.71
CA TRP A 672 -20.03 -4.61 4.18
C TRP A 672 -19.32 -4.19 2.88
N ALA A 673 -19.65 -3.02 2.31
CA ALA A 673 -19.05 -2.45 1.11
C ALA A 673 -18.44 -1.06 1.43
N LEU A 674 -19.00 0.02 0.89
CA LEU A 674 -18.53 1.40 1.07
C LEU A 674 -19.22 2.06 2.27
N ARG A 675 -18.90 1.59 3.47
CA ARG A 675 -19.55 2.03 4.71
C ARG A 675 -19.36 3.52 5.01
N ASN A 676 -18.27 4.15 4.56
CA ASN A 676 -18.00 5.57 4.81
C ASN A 676 -18.97 6.48 4.05
N VAL A 677 -19.44 6.08 2.86
CA VAL A 677 -20.36 6.88 2.05
C VAL A 677 -21.75 6.83 2.68
N GLN A 678 -22.28 7.98 3.11
CA GLN A 678 -23.55 8.08 3.82
C GLN A 678 -24.54 9.04 3.13
N ASP A 679 -25.82 8.65 3.19
CA ASP A 679 -26.94 9.49 2.76
C ASP A 679 -27.21 10.62 3.76
N PHE A 680 -27.45 11.83 3.24
CA PHE A 680 -27.98 12.94 4.02
C PHE A 680 -29.51 12.80 4.20
N GLY A 681 -29.88 11.99 5.18
CA GLY A 681 -31.25 11.79 5.63
C GLY A 681 -31.62 12.57 6.90
N TYR A 682 -32.89 12.48 7.28
CA TYR A 682 -33.44 13.07 8.52
C TYR A 682 -32.80 12.54 9.82
N GLU A 683 -32.12 11.39 9.75
CA GLU A 683 -31.53 10.67 10.89
C GLU A 683 -30.10 10.22 10.58
N PHE A 684 -29.33 9.92 11.63
CA PHE A 684 -27.95 9.42 11.56
C PHE A 684 -27.88 7.88 11.53
N LYS A 685 -28.42 7.25 10.47
CA LYS A 685 -28.58 5.78 10.39
C LYS A 685 -27.32 4.96 10.69
N ASP A 686 -26.18 5.32 10.10
CA ASP A 686 -24.87 4.71 10.41
C ASP A 686 -23.85 5.81 10.72
N TYR A 687 -23.98 6.41 11.91
CA TYR A 687 -23.06 7.44 12.38
C TYR A 687 -21.59 6.99 12.46
N ILE A 688 -21.33 5.69 12.61
CA ILE A 688 -19.97 5.15 12.56
C ILE A 688 -19.44 5.22 11.11
N GLY A 689 -20.29 4.90 10.14
CA GLY A 689 -19.97 5.07 8.72
C GLY A 689 -19.67 6.52 8.38
N LEU A 690 -20.54 7.44 8.81
CA LEU A 690 -20.39 8.90 8.61
C LEU A 690 -19.03 9.43 9.08
N ASN A 691 -18.49 8.85 10.15
CA ASN A 691 -17.24 9.31 10.77
C ASN A 691 -16.05 8.38 10.49
N LEU A 692 -16.20 7.39 9.59
CA LEU A 692 -15.15 6.39 9.36
C LEU A 692 -13.87 7.01 8.76
N THR A 693 -14.03 8.00 7.88
CA THR A 693 -12.91 8.75 7.26
C THR A 693 -12.12 9.55 8.31
N ALA A 694 -12.82 10.16 9.27
CA ALA A 694 -12.23 10.96 10.33
C ALA A 694 -11.73 10.13 11.53
N PHE A 695 -11.97 8.82 11.54
CA PHE A 695 -11.80 7.97 12.74
C PHE A 695 -10.39 8.07 13.35
N THR A 696 -9.35 8.05 12.51
CA THR A 696 -7.95 8.19 12.96
C THR A 696 -7.70 9.54 13.64
N THR A 697 -8.17 10.63 13.02
CA THR A 697 -7.99 11.99 13.50
C THR A 697 -8.78 12.23 14.79
N ASP A 698 -10.03 11.78 14.83
CA ASP A 698 -10.90 11.88 15.99
C ASP A 698 -10.30 11.15 17.21
N ARG A 699 -9.76 9.94 17.02
CA ARG A 699 -9.07 9.21 18.10
C ARG A 699 -7.82 9.91 18.60
N THR A 700 -7.10 10.58 17.72
CA THR A 700 -5.84 11.28 18.05
C THR A 700 -6.10 12.50 18.92
N PHE A 701 -7.13 13.30 18.59
CA PHE A 701 -7.32 14.62 19.18
C PHE A 701 -8.50 14.73 20.16
N LEU A 702 -9.33 13.70 20.31
CA LEU A 702 -10.54 13.78 21.15
C LEU A 702 -10.45 12.86 22.38
N ALA A 703 -9.25 12.41 22.72
CA ALA A 703 -9.02 11.47 23.81
C ALA A 703 -9.31 12.06 25.19
N SER A 704 -9.24 13.38 25.40
CA SER A 704 -9.56 14.00 26.70
C SER A 704 -11.03 14.38 26.85
N VAL A 705 -11.75 14.58 25.73
CA VAL A 705 -13.12 15.12 25.74
C VAL A 705 -14.11 14.16 26.39
N THR A 706 -14.78 14.62 27.43
CA THR A 706 -15.78 13.87 28.21
C THR A 706 -17.13 13.78 27.51
N LYS A 707 -17.98 12.84 27.93
CA LYS A 707 -19.33 12.68 27.38
C LYS A 707 -20.16 13.94 27.58
N GLU A 708 -20.02 14.53 28.76
CA GLU A 708 -20.71 15.74 29.18
C GLU A 708 -20.31 16.92 28.30
N GLN A 709 -19.03 17.07 27.96
CA GLN A 709 -18.56 18.09 27.01
C GLN A 709 -19.10 17.86 25.60
N TRP A 710 -19.06 16.63 25.08
CA TRP A 710 -19.63 16.30 23.77
C TRP A 710 -21.12 16.66 23.67
N VAL A 711 -21.91 16.27 24.68
CA VAL A 711 -23.34 16.57 24.72
C VAL A 711 -23.58 18.06 24.91
N ALA A 712 -22.80 18.74 25.75
CA ALA A 712 -22.92 20.18 25.96
C ALA A 712 -22.65 20.99 24.69
N GLU A 713 -21.61 20.66 23.92
CA GLU A 713 -21.34 21.32 22.64
C GLU A 713 -22.45 21.03 21.61
N ALA A 714 -23.00 19.82 21.58
CA ALA A 714 -24.13 19.48 20.72
C ALA A 714 -25.41 20.26 21.10
N GLU A 715 -25.68 20.45 22.39
CA GLU A 715 -26.81 21.27 22.86
C GLU A 715 -26.61 22.75 22.51
N LYS A 716 -25.38 23.28 22.61
CA LYS A 716 -25.07 24.66 22.16
C LYS A 716 -25.35 24.84 20.67
N ILE A 717 -24.89 23.91 19.82
CA ILE A 717 -25.18 23.94 18.37
C ILE A 717 -26.69 23.88 18.14
N LYS A 718 -27.41 23.01 18.86
CA LYS A 718 -28.86 22.90 18.74
C LYS A 718 -29.60 24.18 19.12
N GLN A 719 -29.15 24.89 20.15
CA GLN A 719 -29.75 26.15 20.59
C GLN A 719 -29.44 27.30 19.62
N ASN A 720 -28.20 27.38 19.14
CA ASN A 720 -27.74 28.51 18.35
C ASN A 720 -28.09 28.39 16.86
N VAL A 721 -28.07 27.18 16.28
CA VAL A 721 -28.47 26.94 14.88
C VAL A 721 -30.01 26.93 14.79
N THR A 722 -30.61 28.09 14.98
CA THR A 722 -32.06 28.25 15.01
C THR A 722 -32.69 28.01 13.64
N ASP A 723 -34.01 27.82 13.63
CA ASP A 723 -34.78 27.72 12.39
C ASP A 723 -34.60 28.94 11.48
N ALA A 724 -34.46 30.14 12.05
CA ALA A 724 -34.23 31.37 11.31
C ALA A 724 -32.85 31.36 10.62
N ILE A 725 -31.80 30.91 11.31
CA ILE A 725 -30.46 30.80 10.73
C ILE A 725 -30.43 29.75 9.62
N ILE A 726 -31.11 28.61 9.80
CA ILE A 726 -31.24 27.60 8.74
C ILE A 726 -31.91 28.21 7.51
N GLN A 727 -32.97 29.01 7.67
CA GLN A 727 -33.63 29.66 6.53
C GLN A 727 -32.74 30.73 5.88
N GLN A 728 -32.04 31.54 6.67
CA GLN A 728 -31.07 32.52 6.17
C GLN A 728 -29.95 31.84 5.37
N ALA A 729 -29.45 30.70 5.85
CA ALA A 729 -28.45 29.91 5.15
C ALA A 729 -28.97 29.45 3.77
N ILE A 730 -30.19 28.93 3.69
CA ILE A 730 -30.80 28.51 2.41
C ILE A 730 -30.93 29.68 1.42
N GLN A 731 -31.15 30.91 1.91
CA GLN A 731 -31.23 32.10 1.05
C GLN A 731 -29.89 32.51 0.40
N LEU A 732 -28.76 31.94 0.83
CA LEU A 732 -27.47 32.13 0.16
C LEU A 732 -27.31 31.32 -1.12
N TRP A 733 -28.16 30.31 -1.35
CA TRP A 733 -28.24 29.66 -2.64
C TRP A 733 -28.88 30.56 -3.69
N PRO A 734 -28.55 30.36 -4.98
CA PRO A 734 -29.34 30.95 -6.05
C PRO A 734 -30.83 30.65 -5.84
N PRO A 735 -31.75 31.63 -6.01
CA PRO A 735 -33.17 31.46 -5.71
C PRO A 735 -33.80 30.24 -6.39
N GLU A 736 -33.35 29.93 -7.61
CA GLU A 736 -33.81 28.78 -8.39
C GLU A 736 -33.46 27.46 -7.69
N ILE A 737 -32.28 27.37 -7.08
CA ILE A 737 -31.81 26.19 -6.33
C ILE A 737 -32.47 26.13 -4.95
N ALA A 738 -32.58 27.27 -4.27
CA ALA A 738 -33.26 27.36 -2.97
C ALA A 738 -34.71 26.85 -3.04
N ASN A 739 -35.41 27.11 -4.15
CA ASN A 739 -36.77 26.59 -4.37
C ASN A 739 -36.82 25.08 -4.65
N LEU A 740 -35.78 24.51 -5.26
CA LEU A 740 -35.74 23.08 -5.64
C LEU A 740 -35.42 22.17 -4.45
N SER A 741 -34.34 22.45 -3.73
CA SER A 741 -33.81 21.58 -2.67
C SER A 741 -33.92 22.18 -1.26
N GLY A 742 -34.11 23.50 -1.15
CA GLY A 742 -34.09 24.23 0.12
C GLY A 742 -35.08 23.72 1.18
N PRO A 743 -36.37 23.50 0.87
CA PRO A 743 -37.34 23.00 1.85
C PRO A 743 -36.96 21.63 2.44
N GLU A 744 -36.49 20.70 1.60
CA GLU A 744 -36.08 19.36 2.05
C GLU A 744 -34.80 19.42 2.90
N ILE A 745 -33.79 20.17 2.46
CA ILE A 745 -32.53 20.31 3.19
C ILE A 745 -32.73 21.02 4.53
N ALA A 746 -33.54 22.07 4.58
CA ALA A 746 -33.89 22.75 5.82
C ALA A 746 -34.59 21.80 6.80
N ALA A 747 -35.54 20.99 6.33
CA ALA A 747 -36.24 20.02 7.18
C ALA A 747 -35.29 18.94 7.73
N LYS A 748 -34.36 18.44 6.90
CA LYS A 748 -33.32 17.49 7.33
C LYS A 748 -32.36 18.11 8.34
N LEU A 749 -31.88 19.33 8.12
CA LEU A 749 -31.01 20.05 9.04
C LEU A 749 -31.67 20.22 10.41
N LYS A 750 -32.93 20.67 10.46
CA LYS A 750 -33.70 20.79 11.71
C LYS A 750 -33.80 19.44 12.44
N SER A 751 -34.23 18.40 11.72
CA SER A 751 -34.37 17.05 12.27
C SER A 751 -33.06 16.49 12.85
N ARG A 752 -31.94 16.75 12.17
CA ARG A 752 -30.60 16.32 12.59
C ARG A 752 -30.07 17.14 13.76
N ARG A 753 -30.25 18.46 13.73
CA ARG A 753 -29.91 19.38 14.84
C ARG A 753 -30.58 18.93 16.13
N ASP A 754 -31.87 18.60 16.08
CA ASP A 754 -32.63 18.24 17.28
C ASP A 754 -32.16 16.89 17.89
N ARG A 755 -31.59 16.01 17.07
CA ARG A 755 -31.01 14.70 17.44
C ARG A 755 -29.51 14.74 17.74
N LEU A 756 -28.84 15.88 17.50
CA LEU A 756 -27.39 16.01 17.63
C LEU A 756 -26.85 15.66 19.04
N PRO A 757 -27.54 16.00 20.15
CA PRO A 757 -27.09 15.61 21.50
C PRO A 757 -27.04 14.09 21.71
N GLN A 758 -28.03 13.36 21.18
CA GLN A 758 -28.04 11.89 21.24
C GLN A 758 -26.90 11.30 20.41
N LEU A 759 -26.69 11.83 19.21
CA LEU A 759 -25.56 11.43 18.35
C LEU A 759 -24.21 11.63 19.06
N ALA A 760 -24.02 12.77 19.73
CA ALA A 760 -22.79 13.09 20.45
C ALA A 760 -22.50 12.05 21.55
N ALA A 761 -23.52 11.66 22.31
CA ALA A 761 -23.41 10.61 23.33
C ALA A 761 -23.06 9.24 22.75
N ASP A 762 -23.68 8.86 21.63
CA ASP A 762 -23.44 7.58 20.95
C ASP A 762 -22.03 7.52 20.34
N TYR A 763 -21.60 8.60 19.70
CA TYR A 763 -20.27 8.68 19.09
C TYR A 763 -19.15 8.74 20.14
N TYR A 764 -19.34 9.48 21.23
CA TYR A 764 -18.44 9.43 22.39
C TYR A 764 -18.28 8.00 22.91
N THR A 765 -19.40 7.26 23.05
CA THR A 765 -19.38 5.88 23.55
C THR A 765 -18.61 4.97 22.61
N PHE A 766 -18.71 5.19 21.31
CA PHE A 766 -17.94 4.48 20.30
C PHE A 766 -16.43 4.77 20.40
N LEU A 767 -16.02 6.04 20.45
CA LEU A 767 -14.61 6.45 20.58
C LEU A 767 -14.00 5.96 21.90
N SER A 768 -14.77 6.02 22.99
CA SER A 768 -14.29 5.71 24.35
C SER A 768 -14.14 4.22 24.66
N LYS A 769 -14.52 3.31 23.75
CA LYS A 769 -14.30 1.86 23.92
C LYS A 769 -12.83 1.51 24.06
N THR A 770 -11.98 2.20 23.30
CA THR A 770 -10.52 2.05 23.33
C THR A 770 -9.92 3.44 23.22
N VAL A 771 -9.12 3.88 24.18
CA VAL A 771 -8.54 5.23 24.17
C VAL A 771 -7.03 5.14 24.18
N ASP A 772 -6.41 5.93 23.31
CA ASP A 772 -4.96 6.10 23.25
C ASP A 772 -4.65 7.46 23.93
N VAL A 773 -3.77 7.44 24.93
CA VAL A 773 -3.24 8.61 25.62
C VAL A 773 -1.75 8.65 25.28
N VAL A 774 -1.32 9.70 24.60
CA VAL A 774 -0.02 9.76 23.93
C VAL A 774 0.77 10.92 24.50
N GLY A 775 2.00 10.63 24.92
CA GLY A 775 3.02 11.60 25.34
C GLY A 775 3.70 12.28 24.16
N SER A 776 4.94 12.69 24.37
CA SER A 776 5.81 13.34 23.39
C SER A 776 7.22 12.71 23.39
N ASP A 777 8.16 13.27 22.64
CA ASP A 777 9.58 12.89 22.70
C ASP A 777 10.30 13.65 23.86
N LYS A 778 9.53 14.18 24.84
CA LYS A 778 9.99 14.78 26.10
C LYS A 778 9.51 13.93 27.29
N ARG A 779 9.92 14.33 28.49
CA ARG A 779 9.66 13.57 29.71
C ARG A 779 8.26 13.84 30.26
N GLU A 780 7.46 12.79 30.44
CA GLU A 780 6.16 12.82 31.09
C GLU A 780 6.01 11.82 32.24
N LYS A 781 5.09 12.14 33.16
CA LYS A 781 4.65 11.25 34.22
C LYS A 781 3.20 10.86 34.02
N PHE A 782 2.96 9.58 33.74
CA PHE A 782 1.65 8.96 33.65
C PHE A 782 1.25 8.34 35.01
N THR A 783 0.18 8.85 35.62
CA THR A 783 -0.38 8.31 36.86
C THR A 783 -1.74 7.69 36.59
N VAL A 784 -1.86 6.38 36.84
CA VAL A 784 -3.08 5.59 36.62
C VAL A 784 -3.59 5.07 37.96
N THR A 785 -4.80 5.50 38.34
CA THR A 785 -5.42 5.11 39.60
C THR A 785 -6.73 4.38 39.36
N ARG A 786 -6.81 3.11 39.77
CA ARG A 786 -8.06 2.34 39.78
C ARG A 786 -8.88 2.75 41.01
N LEU A 787 -9.73 3.76 40.85
CA LEU A 787 -10.48 4.39 41.94
C LEU A 787 -11.47 3.41 42.59
N ASN A 788 -12.20 2.65 41.79
CA ASN A 788 -13.18 1.65 42.21
C ASN A 788 -13.51 0.70 41.04
N ASN A 789 -14.44 -0.24 41.24
CA ASN A 789 -14.82 -1.24 40.22
C ASN A 789 -15.36 -0.62 38.90
N ASP A 790 -15.83 0.62 38.96
CA ASP A 790 -16.47 1.30 37.85
C ASP A 790 -15.61 2.40 37.23
N GLN A 791 -14.52 2.84 37.90
CA GLN A 791 -13.75 4.01 37.49
C GLN A 791 -12.24 3.80 37.53
N THR A 792 -11.53 4.29 36.51
CA THR A 792 -10.07 4.39 36.45
C THR A 792 -9.68 5.78 35.97
N GLN A 793 -8.88 6.50 36.74
CA GLN A 793 -8.36 7.82 36.37
C GLN A 793 -6.97 7.70 35.75
N VAL A 794 -6.71 8.52 34.73
CA VAL A 794 -5.39 8.70 34.12
C VAL A 794 -5.07 10.19 34.15
N VAL A 795 -3.93 10.53 34.75
CA VAL A 795 -3.38 11.88 34.80
C VAL A 795 -2.00 11.85 34.15
N VAL A 796 -1.69 12.82 33.30
CA VAL A 796 -0.37 12.99 32.69
C VAL A 796 0.15 14.39 32.98
N ASN A 797 1.38 14.47 33.49
CA ASN A 797 2.09 15.72 33.75
C ASN A 797 3.40 15.74 32.97
N ASN A 798 3.85 16.90 32.51
CA ASN A 798 5.22 17.02 32.01
C ASN A 798 6.23 17.05 33.17
N ILE A 799 7.47 16.66 32.89
CA ILE A 799 8.58 16.70 33.83
C ILE A 799 9.56 17.78 33.35
N ARG A 800 9.75 18.80 34.19
CA ARG A 800 10.63 19.95 33.89
C ARG A 800 12.09 19.52 33.81
N ARG A 801 12.95 20.39 33.26
CA ARG A 801 14.40 20.12 33.12
C ARG A 801 15.08 19.78 34.46
N ASP A 802 14.66 20.43 35.54
CA ASP A 802 15.15 20.22 36.92
C ASP A 802 14.63 18.94 37.60
N GLY A 803 13.75 18.17 36.93
CA GLY A 803 13.15 16.94 37.45
C GLY A 803 11.89 17.14 38.29
N SER A 804 11.44 18.40 38.49
CA SER A 804 10.17 18.68 39.16
C SER A 804 8.97 18.40 38.24
N LEU A 805 7.81 18.09 38.85
CA LEU A 805 6.55 17.94 38.12
C LEU A 805 6.08 19.31 37.63
N GLY A 806 5.80 19.39 36.33
CA GLY A 806 5.25 20.59 35.72
C GLY A 806 3.73 20.51 35.54
N ARG A 807 3.27 21.09 34.43
CA ARG A 807 1.87 21.26 34.06
C ARG A 807 1.18 19.91 33.84
N GLN A 808 -0.10 19.85 34.17
CA GLN A 808 -0.99 18.74 33.81
C GLN A 808 -1.37 18.86 32.33
N VAL A 809 -0.95 17.90 31.51
CA VAL A 809 -1.23 17.87 30.06
C VAL A 809 -2.46 17.02 29.74
N TYR A 810 -2.86 16.11 30.63
CA TYR A 810 -4.04 15.26 30.46
C TYR A 810 -4.63 14.85 31.82
N ASP A 811 -5.96 14.83 31.94
CA ASP A 811 -6.67 14.20 33.05
C ASP A 811 -8.03 13.70 32.58
N ARG A 812 -8.29 12.39 32.76
CA ARG A 812 -9.59 11.79 32.46
C ARG A 812 -9.89 10.63 33.38
N THR A 813 -11.13 10.59 33.86
CA THR A 813 -11.71 9.42 34.54
C THR A 813 -12.55 8.59 33.57
N PHE A 814 -12.13 7.35 33.34
CA PHE A 814 -12.80 6.39 32.48
C PHE A 814 -13.74 5.47 33.26
N ARG A 815 -14.85 5.08 32.62
CA ARG A 815 -15.84 4.16 33.22
C ARG A 815 -15.69 2.73 32.67
N THR A 816 -15.71 1.73 33.54
CA THR A 816 -15.48 0.31 33.18
C THR A 816 -16.57 -0.29 32.27
N ASN A 817 -17.80 0.25 32.32
CA ASN A 817 -18.89 -0.17 31.44
C ASN A 817 -18.71 0.37 30.00
N GLU A 818 -18.12 1.56 29.85
CA GLU A 818 -17.89 2.26 28.57
C GLU A 818 -16.55 1.88 27.93
N THR A 819 -15.45 1.97 28.68
CA THR A 819 -14.08 1.78 28.19
C THR A 819 -13.59 0.36 28.47
N LYS A 820 -13.02 -0.30 27.45
CA LYS A 820 -12.47 -1.66 27.53
C LYS A 820 -10.95 -1.68 27.60
N GLU A 821 -10.31 -0.69 27.00
CA GLU A 821 -8.85 -0.61 26.91
C GLU A 821 -8.38 0.85 26.91
N ILE A 822 -7.37 1.14 27.72
CA ILE A 822 -6.60 2.39 27.73
C ILE A 822 -5.18 2.04 27.30
N ARG A 823 -4.62 2.77 26.35
CA ARG A 823 -3.23 2.61 25.90
C ARG A 823 -2.49 3.89 26.20
N LEU A 824 -1.39 3.77 26.93
CA LEU A 824 -0.50 4.86 27.27
C LEU A 824 0.74 4.70 26.40
N TYR A 825 1.11 5.73 25.66
CA TYR A 825 2.33 5.75 24.84
C TYR A 825 3.26 6.82 25.39
N GLY A 826 4.47 6.44 25.80
CA GLY A 826 5.54 7.37 26.20
C GLY A 826 6.14 8.08 24.98
N LEU A 827 6.44 7.33 23.92
CA LEU A 827 7.16 7.77 22.71
C LEU A 827 8.67 7.98 22.92
N GLY A 828 9.12 9.10 23.49
CA GLY A 828 10.53 9.39 23.71
C GLY A 828 10.73 10.19 25.00
N GLY A 829 11.97 10.38 25.43
CA GLY A 829 12.27 10.94 26.76
C GLY A 829 12.22 9.91 27.89
N ASP A 830 12.84 10.26 29.02
CA ASP A 830 12.84 9.41 30.22
C ASP A 830 11.48 9.50 30.96
N ASP A 831 10.51 8.65 30.62
CA ASP A 831 9.13 8.69 31.13
C ASP A 831 8.91 7.94 32.45
N VAL A 832 7.86 8.31 33.18
CA VAL A 832 7.47 7.67 34.45
C VAL A 832 6.02 7.20 34.41
N PHE A 833 5.80 5.89 34.52
CA PHE A 833 4.47 5.28 34.59
C PHE A 833 4.22 4.69 35.98
N ASN A 834 3.17 5.17 36.65
CA ASN A 834 2.74 4.67 37.95
C ASN A 834 1.30 4.16 37.89
N VAL A 835 1.11 2.87 38.19
CA VAL A 835 -0.21 2.23 38.22
C VAL A 835 -0.54 1.77 39.65
N SER A 836 -1.73 2.12 40.15
CA SER A 836 -2.15 1.81 41.52
C SER A 836 -3.64 1.53 41.66
N GLY A 837 -4.05 1.02 42.82
CA GLY A 837 -5.44 0.74 43.20
C GLY A 837 -5.78 -0.75 43.27
N LYS A 838 -6.70 -1.11 44.17
CA LYS A 838 -7.14 -2.50 44.41
C LYS A 838 -8.65 -2.61 44.17
N VAL A 839 -9.04 -3.37 43.15
CA VAL A 839 -10.43 -3.48 42.68
C VAL A 839 -10.78 -4.91 42.27
N ASP A 840 -12.06 -5.26 42.24
CA ASP A 840 -12.54 -6.54 41.71
C ASP A 840 -12.67 -6.52 40.18
N LYS A 841 -12.90 -5.34 39.61
CA LYS A 841 -13.10 -5.14 38.18
C LYS A 841 -12.34 -3.89 37.73
N GLY A 842 -11.64 -3.98 36.60
CA GLY A 842 -10.86 -2.88 36.06
C GLY A 842 -10.75 -2.88 34.54
N ILE A 843 -10.45 -1.72 33.98
CA ILE A 843 -10.17 -1.50 32.56
C ILE A 843 -8.78 -2.08 32.24
N ARG A 844 -8.60 -2.64 31.04
CA ARG A 844 -7.27 -3.05 30.60
C ARG A 844 -6.43 -1.80 30.32
N VAL A 845 -5.25 -1.72 30.94
CA VAL A 845 -4.27 -0.66 30.73
C VAL A 845 -3.06 -1.27 30.04
N ARG A 846 -2.71 -0.74 28.88
CA ARG A 846 -1.46 -1.04 28.17
C ARG A 846 -0.52 0.13 28.34
N ILE A 847 0.68 -0.13 28.82
CA ILE A 847 1.78 0.83 28.81
C ILE A 847 2.68 0.43 27.65
N ILE A 848 2.91 1.36 26.76
CA ILE A 848 3.87 1.27 25.66
C ILE A 848 4.90 2.34 25.97
N GLY A 849 6.11 1.91 26.33
CA GLY A 849 7.21 2.81 26.62
C GLY A 849 7.71 3.56 25.39
N GLY A 850 8.83 4.21 25.55
CA GLY A 850 9.49 5.00 24.53
C GLY A 850 10.80 4.42 24.02
N SER A 851 11.49 5.18 23.19
CA SER A 851 12.84 4.79 22.75
C SER A 851 13.91 5.05 23.83
N ASP A 852 13.62 5.88 24.83
CA ASP A 852 14.52 6.26 25.92
C ASP A 852 14.22 5.47 27.21
N ARG A 853 14.77 5.89 28.37
CA ARG A 853 14.71 5.09 29.60
C ARG A 853 13.46 5.40 30.41
N ASP A 854 12.61 4.40 30.56
CA ASP A 854 11.36 4.53 31.29
C ASP A 854 11.43 3.92 32.69
N SER A 855 10.66 4.52 33.59
CA SER A 855 10.39 4.01 34.94
C SER A 855 8.95 3.55 35.04
N ILE A 856 8.72 2.24 35.12
CA ILE A 856 7.39 1.64 35.13
C ILE A 856 7.16 0.89 36.43
N THR A 857 6.24 1.41 37.25
CA THR A 857 5.85 0.82 38.54
C THR A 857 4.36 0.48 38.54
N ASP A 858 4.02 -0.77 38.85
CA ASP A 858 2.62 -1.22 39.00
C ASP A 858 2.40 -1.89 40.35
N ASN A 859 1.71 -1.17 41.24
CA ASN A 859 1.27 -1.65 42.55
C ASN A 859 -0.25 -1.91 42.58
N SER A 860 -0.90 -2.03 41.42
CA SER A 860 -2.34 -2.30 41.33
C SER A 860 -2.67 -3.78 41.49
N VAL A 861 -3.93 -4.07 41.83
CA VAL A 861 -4.48 -5.43 41.89
C VAL A 861 -5.88 -5.44 41.32
N VAL A 862 -6.14 -6.34 40.36
CA VAL A 862 -7.50 -6.60 39.85
C VAL A 862 -7.84 -8.08 40.05
N LYS A 863 -8.99 -8.37 40.67
CA LYS A 863 -9.42 -9.76 40.88
C LYS A 863 -9.71 -10.46 39.54
N GLY A 864 -9.21 -11.68 39.39
CA GLY A 864 -9.53 -12.58 38.27
C GLY A 864 -8.33 -13.25 37.63
N LEU A 865 -8.59 -14.12 36.65
CA LEU A 865 -7.56 -14.88 35.94
C LEU A 865 -6.76 -14.05 34.92
N SER A 866 -7.32 -12.95 34.44
CA SER A 866 -6.69 -12.11 33.42
C SER A 866 -6.01 -10.90 34.03
N ARG A 867 -4.71 -10.76 33.81
CA ARG A 867 -3.98 -9.51 34.05
C ARG A 867 -4.54 -8.36 33.21
N LYS A 868 -4.77 -7.21 33.84
CA LYS A 868 -5.31 -5.99 33.25
C LYS A 868 -4.25 -4.94 32.97
N THR A 869 -3.10 -4.98 33.64
CA THR A 869 -1.93 -4.16 33.25
C THR A 869 -1.04 -4.97 32.31
N MET A 870 -0.69 -4.41 31.16
CA MET A 870 0.25 -5.02 30.20
C MET A 870 1.33 -3.99 29.85
N VAL A 871 2.60 -4.37 29.94
CA VAL A 871 3.74 -3.47 29.70
C VAL A 871 4.51 -3.93 28.47
N TYR A 872 4.67 -3.01 27.51
CA TYR A 872 5.40 -3.17 26.26
C TYR A 872 6.56 -2.19 26.30
N ASP A 873 7.78 -2.70 26.40
CA ASP A 873 9.00 -1.88 26.39
C ASP A 873 10.24 -2.73 26.07
N THR A 874 11.39 -2.10 25.94
CA THR A 874 12.67 -2.78 25.96
C THR A 874 13.04 -3.25 27.38
N LYS A 875 13.74 -4.38 27.48
CA LYS A 875 14.21 -4.88 28.79
C LYS A 875 15.41 -4.12 29.35
N ALA A 876 16.28 -3.63 28.47
CA ALA A 876 17.52 -2.98 28.86
C ALA A 876 17.32 -1.47 29.00
N GLY A 877 17.89 -0.86 30.05
CA GLY A 877 17.87 0.59 30.25
C GLY A 877 16.72 1.12 31.10
N ASN A 878 15.66 0.32 31.31
CA ASN A 878 14.45 0.72 32.03
C ASN A 878 14.47 0.32 33.51
N PHE A 879 13.78 1.10 34.35
CA PHE A 879 13.46 0.71 35.73
C PHE A 879 12.07 0.07 35.76
N LEU A 880 12.01 -1.24 35.97
CA LEU A 880 10.76 -2.00 35.95
C LEU A 880 10.46 -2.59 37.33
N ALA A 881 9.40 -2.11 37.98
CA ALA A 881 8.92 -2.58 39.28
C ALA A 881 7.49 -3.12 39.15
N PHE A 882 7.38 -4.40 38.79
CA PHE A 882 6.11 -5.06 38.49
C PHE A 882 5.53 -5.80 39.69
N GLY A 883 4.29 -5.49 40.04
CA GLY A 883 3.46 -6.30 40.93
C GLY A 883 2.90 -7.54 40.21
N PRO A 884 2.21 -8.44 40.94
CA PRO A 884 1.63 -9.65 40.35
C PRO A 884 0.57 -9.36 39.28
N GLU A 885 -0.03 -8.16 39.25
CA GLU A 885 -1.05 -7.77 38.28
C GLU A 885 -0.50 -7.49 36.88
N THR A 886 0.81 -7.24 36.75
CA THR A 886 1.42 -6.89 35.48
C THR A 886 1.66 -8.12 34.61
N LYS A 887 1.28 -8.02 33.33
CA LYS A 887 1.76 -8.91 32.29
C LYS A 887 2.93 -8.24 31.56
N ASP A 888 4.12 -8.77 31.78
CA ASP A 888 5.35 -8.35 31.10
C ASP A 888 5.36 -8.85 29.64
N GLU A 889 5.32 -7.91 28.70
CA GLU A 889 5.43 -8.15 27.25
C GLU A 889 6.65 -7.42 26.67
N THR A 890 7.66 -7.14 27.51
CA THR A 890 8.91 -6.50 27.11
C THR A 890 9.73 -7.37 26.15
N GLN A 891 10.44 -6.72 25.23
CA GLN A 891 11.25 -7.37 24.20
C GLN A 891 12.67 -6.79 24.16
N GLU A 892 13.54 -7.39 23.36
CA GLU A 892 14.91 -6.87 23.18
C GLU A 892 14.96 -5.70 22.19
N TYR A 893 13.99 -5.61 21.28
CA TYR A 893 13.97 -4.66 20.17
C TYR A 893 12.91 -3.56 20.33
N LYS A 894 13.22 -2.34 19.87
CA LYS A 894 12.43 -1.11 20.08
C LYS A 894 11.13 -1.07 19.29
N GLU A 895 10.91 -1.93 18.31
CA GLU A 895 9.65 -2.02 17.54
C GLU A 895 8.45 -2.36 18.46
N VAL A 896 8.72 -2.90 19.65
CA VAL A 896 7.74 -3.08 20.72
C VAL A 896 7.17 -1.74 21.23
N ASN A 897 7.79 -0.60 20.93
CA ASN A 897 7.34 0.74 21.32
C ASN A 897 6.69 1.52 20.18
N ARG A 898 6.58 0.93 18.97
CA ARG A 898 5.99 1.60 17.80
C ARG A 898 4.57 2.10 18.07
N TYR A 899 4.36 3.40 17.84
CA TYR A 899 3.05 4.04 17.80
C TYR A 899 2.57 4.15 16.34
N ASP A 900 1.38 3.61 16.07
CA ASP A 900 0.74 3.64 14.75
C ASP A 900 -0.70 4.12 14.91
N ARG A 901 -0.95 5.36 14.48
CA ARG A 901 -2.26 6.02 14.55
C ARG A 901 -3.32 5.34 13.69
N THR A 902 -2.90 4.68 12.61
CA THR A 902 -3.79 4.09 11.60
C THR A 902 -4.13 2.62 11.89
N ALA A 903 -3.40 1.99 12.82
CA ALA A 903 -3.64 0.62 13.27
C ALA A 903 -5.09 0.33 13.74
N PRO A 904 -5.82 1.27 14.38
CA PRO A 904 -7.23 1.05 14.72
C PRO A 904 -8.11 0.91 13.48
N GLN A 905 -8.43 -0.33 13.11
CA GLN A 905 -9.37 -0.62 12.02
C GLN A 905 -10.71 -1.16 12.55
N MET A 906 -11.77 -0.99 11.76
CA MET A 906 -13.08 -1.53 12.10
C MET A 906 -13.14 -3.05 11.87
N PRO A 907 -13.88 -3.80 12.71
CA PRO A 907 -14.31 -5.15 12.37
C PRO A 907 -15.08 -5.15 11.05
N TYR A 908 -14.89 -6.20 10.25
CA TYR A 908 -15.56 -6.37 8.97
C TYR A 908 -16.51 -7.55 9.04
N PHE A 909 -17.71 -7.40 8.51
CA PHE A 909 -18.64 -8.48 8.27
C PHE A 909 -19.22 -8.32 6.87
N GLY A 910 -19.15 -9.35 6.03
CA GLY A 910 -19.67 -9.26 4.66
C GLY A 910 -20.06 -10.60 4.06
N PRO A 911 -20.93 -10.59 3.03
CA PRO A 911 -21.42 -11.80 2.41
C PRO A 911 -20.41 -12.44 1.44
N ARG A 912 -20.60 -13.73 1.17
CA ARG A 912 -19.96 -14.49 0.09
C ARG A 912 -21.04 -15.23 -0.67
N LEU A 913 -21.03 -15.14 -2.00
CA LEU A 913 -22.03 -15.75 -2.88
C LEU A 913 -21.33 -16.63 -3.94
N PRO A 914 -20.73 -17.76 -3.54
CA PRO A 914 -20.13 -18.70 -4.49
C PRO A 914 -21.20 -19.30 -5.41
N LEU A 915 -20.89 -19.37 -6.70
CA LEU A 915 -21.72 -20.00 -7.73
C LEU A 915 -20.82 -20.79 -8.68
N GLY A 916 -21.31 -21.91 -9.22
CA GLY A 916 -20.54 -22.70 -10.17
C GLY A 916 -21.36 -23.79 -10.87
N PHE A 917 -20.77 -24.35 -11.92
CA PHE A 917 -21.35 -25.48 -12.66
C PHE A 917 -20.27 -26.51 -13.00
N ASN A 918 -20.50 -27.78 -12.67
CA ASN A 918 -19.65 -28.89 -13.10
C ASN A 918 -20.49 -30.12 -13.53
N PRO A 919 -19.96 -31.06 -14.32
CA PRO A 919 -20.72 -32.21 -14.84
C PRO A 919 -21.34 -33.11 -13.77
N ASP A 920 -20.69 -33.24 -12.62
CA ASP A 920 -21.10 -34.14 -11.54
C ASP A 920 -22.22 -33.52 -10.67
N ASP A 921 -22.04 -32.27 -10.26
CA ASP A 921 -22.92 -31.54 -9.34
C ASP A 921 -23.93 -30.62 -10.05
N ARG A 922 -23.78 -30.45 -11.37
CA ARG A 922 -24.44 -29.43 -12.20
C ARG A 922 -24.31 -28.05 -11.57
N PHE A 923 -25.37 -27.26 -11.57
CA PHE A 923 -25.40 -25.95 -10.95
C PHE A 923 -25.41 -26.10 -9.42
N PHE A 924 -24.57 -25.33 -8.73
CA PHE A 924 -24.64 -25.16 -7.28
C PHE A 924 -24.60 -23.67 -6.91
N LEU A 925 -25.29 -23.35 -5.82
CA LEU A 925 -25.33 -22.01 -5.24
C LEU A 925 -24.93 -22.11 -3.78
N GLY A 926 -24.07 -21.21 -3.32
CA GLY A 926 -23.77 -21.09 -1.91
C GLY A 926 -23.98 -19.70 -1.36
N LEU A 927 -24.20 -19.69 -0.05
CA LEU A 927 -24.30 -18.51 0.80
C LEU A 927 -23.25 -18.62 1.89
N GLY A 928 -22.48 -17.57 2.08
CA GLY A 928 -21.46 -17.51 3.11
C GLY A 928 -21.27 -16.11 3.64
N PHE A 929 -20.43 -16.01 4.65
CA PHE A 929 -20.03 -14.73 5.24
C PHE A 929 -18.58 -14.79 5.72
N VAL A 930 -17.96 -13.63 5.73
CA VAL A 930 -16.65 -13.40 6.35
C VAL A 930 -16.84 -12.47 7.52
N TYR A 931 -16.28 -12.83 8.67
CA TYR A 931 -16.20 -11.96 9.84
C TYR A 931 -14.74 -11.78 10.25
N ARG A 932 -14.26 -10.53 10.29
CA ARG A 932 -12.92 -10.16 10.73
C ARG A 932 -13.00 -9.30 11.98
N THR A 933 -12.24 -9.68 13.00
CA THR A 933 -12.07 -8.89 14.22
C THR A 933 -10.71 -8.19 14.22
N ARG A 934 -10.60 -7.10 14.99
CA ARG A 934 -9.37 -6.32 15.15
C ARG A 934 -8.99 -6.27 16.64
N LYS A 935 -7.69 -6.36 16.94
CA LYS A 935 -7.12 -6.22 18.29
C LYS A 935 -5.74 -5.58 18.18
N PHE A 936 -5.25 -5.03 19.28
CA PHE A 936 -3.93 -4.40 19.37
C PHE A 936 -2.83 -5.31 18.81
N ARG A 937 -2.08 -4.81 17.81
CA ARG A 937 -0.94 -5.47 17.16
C ARG A 937 -1.23 -6.89 16.66
N ARG A 938 -2.36 -7.05 15.98
CA ARG A 938 -2.78 -8.27 15.30
C ARG A 938 -3.12 -7.96 13.84
N GLU A 939 -2.12 -8.11 12.98
CA GLU A 939 -2.25 -7.85 11.54
C GLU A 939 -2.26 -9.15 10.71
N PRO A 940 -2.97 -9.18 9.57
CA PRO A 940 -3.88 -8.16 9.03
C PRO A 940 -5.29 -8.23 9.66
N TYR A 941 -5.47 -9.01 10.72
CA TYR A 941 -6.68 -9.09 11.56
C TYR A 941 -6.35 -9.87 12.85
N ALA A 942 -7.21 -9.81 13.87
CA ALA A 942 -7.06 -10.64 15.06
C ALA A 942 -7.64 -12.04 14.90
N ALA A 943 -8.79 -12.13 14.25
CA ALA A 943 -9.40 -13.38 13.83
C ALA A 943 -10.19 -13.14 12.55
N GLU A 944 -10.11 -14.07 11.61
CA GLU A 944 -10.98 -14.15 10.44
C GLU A 944 -11.77 -15.45 10.49
N HIS A 945 -13.08 -15.37 10.32
CA HIS A 945 -13.99 -16.50 10.21
C HIS A 945 -14.62 -16.47 8.83
N ARG A 946 -14.62 -17.61 8.13
CA ARG A 946 -15.29 -17.82 6.87
C ARG A 946 -16.25 -18.98 7.04
N LEU A 947 -17.55 -18.70 6.99
CA LEU A 947 -18.59 -19.73 6.92
C LEU A 947 -19.20 -19.72 5.53
N GLN A 948 -19.41 -20.88 4.95
CA GLN A 948 -20.02 -21.03 3.64
C GLN A 948 -20.83 -22.32 3.59
N GLY A 949 -22.11 -22.21 3.23
CA GLY A 949 -22.95 -23.34 2.88
C GLY A 949 -23.22 -23.36 1.37
N ASN A 950 -23.06 -24.50 0.73
CA ASN A 950 -23.41 -24.68 -0.68
C ASN A 950 -24.53 -25.71 -0.81
N TYR A 951 -25.48 -25.45 -1.70
CA TYR A 951 -26.54 -26.39 -2.10
C TYR A 951 -26.29 -26.85 -3.54
N LEU A 952 -26.27 -28.17 -3.73
CA LEU A 952 -25.99 -28.84 -4.99
C LEU A 952 -27.31 -29.37 -5.55
N PHE A 953 -27.83 -28.73 -6.60
CA PHE A 953 -29.19 -28.98 -7.08
C PHE A 953 -29.34 -30.36 -7.75
N ALA A 954 -28.29 -30.90 -8.38
CA ALA A 954 -28.37 -32.19 -9.07
C ALA A 954 -28.52 -33.38 -8.12
N SER A 955 -27.99 -33.27 -6.91
CA SER A 955 -27.96 -34.34 -5.90
C SER A 955 -28.83 -34.03 -4.69
N SER A 956 -29.51 -32.88 -4.67
CA SER A 956 -30.25 -32.37 -3.50
C SER A 956 -29.42 -32.39 -2.21
N SER A 957 -28.11 -32.18 -2.33
CA SER A 957 -27.16 -32.27 -1.22
C SER A 957 -26.64 -30.91 -0.82
N TYR A 958 -26.07 -30.82 0.38
CA TYR A 958 -25.44 -29.61 0.88
C TYR A 958 -24.09 -29.90 1.51
N ASN A 959 -23.23 -28.90 1.51
CA ASN A 959 -22.01 -28.92 2.28
C ASN A 959 -21.82 -27.59 3.03
N LEU A 960 -21.21 -27.68 4.19
CA LEU A 960 -20.86 -26.55 5.06
C LEU A 960 -19.35 -26.52 5.20
N HIS A 961 -18.77 -25.35 5.02
CA HIS A 961 -17.33 -25.10 5.15
C HIS A 961 -17.14 -24.01 6.20
N TYR A 962 -16.29 -24.28 7.17
CA TYR A 962 -15.86 -23.32 8.17
C TYR A 962 -14.33 -23.26 8.19
N GLN A 963 -13.81 -22.05 8.00
CA GLN A 963 -12.39 -21.77 8.16
C GLN A 963 -12.23 -20.62 9.15
N ALA A 964 -11.30 -20.76 10.08
CA ALA A 964 -10.88 -19.65 10.92
C ALA A 964 -9.37 -19.52 10.95
N ASP A 965 -8.88 -18.29 11.01
CA ASP A 965 -7.47 -17.97 11.25
C ASP A 965 -7.40 -16.96 12.39
N PHE A 966 -6.68 -17.31 13.46
CA PHE A 966 -6.48 -16.49 14.65
C PHE A 966 -5.03 -16.08 14.74
N LYS A 967 -4.77 -14.78 14.71
CA LYS A 967 -3.40 -14.26 14.76
C LYS A 967 -2.87 -14.23 16.18
N ARG A 968 -1.69 -14.81 16.39
CA ARG A 968 -0.95 -14.83 17.66
C ARG A 968 -1.85 -15.21 18.85
N LEU A 969 -2.69 -16.24 18.68
CA LEU A 969 -3.61 -16.68 19.74
C LEU A 969 -2.85 -17.39 20.86
N LEU A 970 -1.80 -18.14 20.52
CA LEU A 970 -0.93 -18.87 21.44
C LEU A 970 0.48 -18.27 21.38
N GLY A 971 0.72 -17.21 22.16
CA GLY A 971 2.00 -16.49 22.14
C GLY A 971 2.31 -15.89 20.76
N ASN A 972 3.40 -16.34 20.12
CA ASN A 972 3.83 -15.90 18.79
C ASN A 972 3.37 -16.83 17.65
N TYR A 973 2.44 -17.74 17.93
CA TYR A 973 1.86 -18.68 16.97
C TYR A 973 0.41 -18.35 16.63
N ASP A 974 0.10 -18.53 15.36
CA ASP A 974 -1.26 -18.43 14.84
C ASP A 974 -1.99 -19.74 15.06
N VAL A 975 -3.32 -19.70 15.12
CA VAL A 975 -4.16 -20.90 15.15
C VAL A 975 -5.07 -20.89 13.94
N GLY A 976 -4.95 -21.90 13.08
CA GLY A 976 -5.89 -22.17 12.01
C GLY A 976 -6.92 -23.19 12.45
N VAL A 977 -8.14 -23.08 11.93
CA VAL A 977 -9.17 -24.12 12.04
C VAL A 977 -9.72 -24.37 10.66
N LYS A 978 -9.65 -25.62 10.21
CA LYS A 978 -10.31 -26.09 8.99
C LYS A 978 -11.37 -27.10 9.38
N SER A 979 -12.61 -26.84 9.02
CA SER A 979 -13.70 -27.77 9.21
C SER A 979 -14.65 -27.77 8.02
N TYR A 980 -15.17 -28.94 7.69
CA TYR A 980 -16.23 -29.05 6.72
C TYR A 980 -17.16 -30.21 7.08
N TYR A 981 -18.40 -30.09 6.65
CA TYR A 981 -19.42 -31.09 6.80
C TYR A 981 -20.13 -31.28 5.46
N TYR A 982 -20.04 -32.48 4.90
CA TYR A 982 -20.84 -32.91 3.77
C TYR A 982 -22.07 -33.65 4.33
N GLY A 983 -23.25 -33.05 4.15
CA GLY A 983 -24.51 -33.51 4.74
C GLY A 983 -25.13 -34.73 4.05
N PHE A 984 -26.44 -34.90 4.11
CA PHE A 984 -27.11 -36.01 3.42
C PHE A 984 -26.98 -35.86 1.89
N GLN A 985 -26.67 -36.97 1.22
CA GLN A 985 -26.66 -37.16 -0.23
C GLN A 985 -25.51 -36.61 -1.13
N PRO A 986 -24.31 -36.21 -0.65
CA PRO A 986 -23.17 -35.93 -1.52
C PRO A 986 -22.70 -37.22 -2.20
N LEU A 987 -22.23 -37.09 -3.44
CA LEU A 987 -21.92 -38.21 -4.33
C LEU A 987 -20.40 -38.37 -4.45
N PHE A 988 -19.89 -39.53 -4.03
CA PHE A 988 -18.53 -39.98 -4.29
C PHE A 988 -18.58 -41.00 -5.44
N ASN A 989 -17.99 -40.68 -6.58
CA ASN A 989 -17.89 -41.66 -7.66
C ASN A 989 -16.77 -42.67 -7.34
N TYR A 990 -17.07 -43.97 -7.42
CA TYR A 990 -16.08 -45.03 -7.23
C TYR A 990 -16.17 -46.08 -8.34
N PHE A 991 -15.08 -46.19 -9.11
CA PHE A 991 -14.96 -47.07 -10.27
C PHE A 991 -14.01 -48.26 -10.02
N GLY A 992 -13.65 -48.50 -8.75
CA GLY A 992 -12.66 -49.50 -8.36
C GLY A 992 -11.24 -48.94 -8.25
N GLN A 993 -10.32 -49.74 -7.70
CA GLN A 993 -8.90 -49.40 -7.62
C GLN A 993 -8.17 -49.78 -8.91
N GLY A 994 -7.30 -48.89 -9.38
CA GLY A 994 -6.40 -49.12 -10.52
C GLY A 994 -6.50 -48.08 -11.62
N ASN A 995 -5.45 -48.02 -12.43
CA ASN A 995 -5.32 -47.07 -13.53
C ASN A 995 -6.08 -47.46 -14.80
N LYS A 996 -6.55 -48.73 -14.88
CA LYS A 996 -7.18 -49.33 -16.07
C LYS A 996 -8.62 -49.79 -15.82
N THR A 997 -9.25 -49.27 -14.76
CA THR A 997 -10.64 -49.62 -14.43
C THR A 997 -11.58 -49.25 -15.58
N GLN A 998 -12.51 -50.13 -15.92
CA GLN A 998 -13.54 -49.86 -16.94
C GLN A 998 -14.83 -49.39 -16.27
N ALA A 999 -15.57 -48.51 -16.94
CA ALA A 999 -16.81 -47.96 -16.43
C ALA A 999 -17.76 -47.63 -17.58
N ASP A 1000 -19.02 -48.03 -17.48
CA ASP A 1000 -20.07 -47.58 -18.41
C ASP A 1000 -20.51 -46.16 -18.06
N LEU A 1001 -20.08 -45.20 -18.89
CA LEU A 1001 -20.36 -43.79 -18.71
C LEU A 1001 -21.85 -43.43 -18.94
N ASN A 1002 -22.65 -44.32 -19.52
CA ASN A 1002 -24.10 -44.14 -19.63
C ASN A 1002 -24.83 -44.51 -18.33
N GLN A 1003 -24.20 -45.32 -17.47
CA GLN A 1003 -24.75 -45.80 -16.19
C GLN A 1003 -24.01 -45.20 -14.98
N MET A 1004 -23.61 -43.93 -15.08
CA MET A 1004 -22.86 -43.22 -14.03
C MET A 1004 -23.51 -43.22 -12.64
N LYS A 1005 -24.83 -43.41 -12.56
CA LYS A 1005 -25.55 -43.52 -11.27
C LYS A 1005 -25.15 -44.77 -10.49
N ASP A 1006 -24.80 -45.86 -11.16
CA ASP A 1006 -24.49 -47.13 -10.50
C ASP A 1006 -23.09 -47.14 -9.87
N TYR A 1007 -22.23 -46.20 -10.25
CA TYR A 1007 -20.88 -46.00 -9.70
C TYR A 1007 -20.83 -44.94 -8.58
N ARG A 1008 -21.98 -44.42 -8.14
CA ARG A 1008 -22.05 -43.38 -7.10
C ARG A 1008 -22.29 -43.97 -5.72
N LEU A 1009 -21.45 -43.57 -4.78
CA LEU A 1009 -21.61 -43.81 -3.35
C LEU A 1009 -22.18 -42.57 -2.69
N GLN A 1010 -23.19 -42.78 -1.87
CA GLN A 1010 -23.73 -41.73 -1.01
C GLN A 1010 -22.97 -41.74 0.31
N PHE A 1011 -22.45 -40.58 0.74
CA PHE A 1011 -21.64 -40.51 1.95
C PHE A 1011 -22.03 -39.33 2.85
N SER A 1012 -21.52 -39.33 4.07
CA SER A 1012 -21.43 -38.15 4.94
C SER A 1012 -20.00 -38.06 5.46
N HIS A 1013 -19.47 -36.84 5.52
CA HIS A 1013 -18.08 -36.62 5.89
C HIS A 1013 -17.98 -35.36 6.75
N PHE A 1014 -17.52 -35.54 7.98
CA PHE A 1014 -17.18 -34.45 8.88
C PHE A 1014 -15.67 -34.45 9.13
N TYR A 1015 -15.04 -33.30 8.87
CA TYR A 1015 -13.63 -33.09 9.10
C TYR A 1015 -13.42 -31.89 10.02
N PHE A 1016 -12.46 -32.02 10.93
CA PHE A 1016 -12.06 -30.96 11.84
C PHE A 1016 -10.56 -31.03 12.10
N SER A 1017 -9.83 -29.96 11.78
CA SER A 1017 -8.40 -29.84 12.05
C SER A 1017 -8.05 -28.44 12.56
N PRO A 1018 -7.81 -28.29 13.87
CA PRO A 1018 -7.13 -27.12 14.40
C PRO A 1018 -5.61 -27.28 14.24
N THR A 1019 -4.93 -26.24 13.77
CA THR A 1019 -3.48 -26.25 13.57
C THR A 1019 -2.82 -25.04 14.21
N ILE A 1020 -1.63 -25.23 14.76
CA ILE A 1020 -0.73 -24.16 15.16
C ILE A 1020 0.13 -23.83 13.95
N ASN A 1021 0.15 -22.56 13.57
CA ASN A 1021 0.80 -22.10 12.33
C ASN A 1021 1.87 -21.04 12.65
N LYS A 1022 2.90 -21.00 11.81
CA LYS A 1022 3.94 -19.96 11.84
C LYS A 1022 4.33 -19.58 10.42
N ASP A 1023 4.32 -18.28 10.15
CA ASP A 1023 4.94 -17.71 8.96
C ASP A 1023 6.45 -17.58 9.25
N ILE A 1024 7.28 -18.29 8.47
CA ILE A 1024 8.75 -18.26 8.58
C ILE A 1024 9.28 -17.07 7.78
N PHE A 1025 8.74 -16.87 6.58
CA PHE A 1025 8.93 -15.70 5.71
C PHE A 1025 7.56 -15.25 5.18
N SER A 1026 7.47 -14.06 4.56
CA SER A 1026 6.22 -13.55 3.97
C SER A 1026 5.59 -14.50 2.93
N PHE A 1027 6.40 -15.34 2.30
CA PHE A 1027 6.00 -16.32 1.30
C PHE A 1027 6.07 -17.77 1.79
N LEU A 1028 6.49 -18.07 3.02
CA LEU A 1028 6.69 -19.44 3.52
C LEU A 1028 5.97 -19.66 4.86
N LYS A 1029 4.99 -20.56 4.86
CA LYS A 1029 4.15 -20.89 6.02
C LYS A 1029 4.23 -22.36 6.38
N PHE A 1030 4.41 -22.65 7.65
CA PHE A 1030 4.36 -23.98 8.22
C PHE A 1030 3.19 -24.10 9.22
N GLY A 1031 2.59 -25.29 9.35
CA GLY A 1031 1.68 -25.57 10.44
C GLY A 1031 1.54 -27.05 10.78
N ILE A 1032 1.16 -27.31 12.02
CA ILE A 1032 0.96 -28.66 12.59
C ILE A 1032 -0.23 -28.68 13.54
N GLY A 1033 -0.99 -29.76 13.57
CA GLY A 1033 -2.02 -29.94 14.58
C GLY A 1033 -2.77 -31.26 14.46
N PRO A 1034 -3.65 -31.57 15.42
CA PRO A 1034 -4.48 -32.75 15.33
C PRO A 1034 -5.52 -32.62 14.21
N GLN A 1035 -6.05 -33.76 13.80
CA GLN A 1035 -7.23 -33.83 12.96
C GLN A 1035 -8.15 -34.96 13.39
N TYR A 1036 -9.44 -34.74 13.17
CA TYR A 1036 -10.49 -35.72 13.32
C TYR A 1036 -11.25 -35.81 12.01
N ASP A 1037 -11.35 -37.01 11.48
CA ASP A 1037 -12.05 -37.33 10.23
C ASP A 1037 -13.10 -38.41 10.53
N ASN A 1038 -14.34 -38.13 10.14
CA ASN A 1038 -15.47 -39.02 10.33
C ASN A 1038 -16.18 -39.21 8.99
N PHE A 1039 -16.14 -40.44 8.48
CA PHE A 1039 -16.67 -40.81 7.18
C PHE A 1039 -17.65 -41.98 7.29
N ARG A 1040 -18.82 -41.84 6.66
CA ARG A 1040 -19.85 -42.90 6.62
C ARG A 1040 -20.45 -42.99 5.23
N ILE A 1041 -20.62 -44.22 4.75
CA ILE A 1041 -21.28 -44.53 3.47
C ILE A 1041 -22.67 -45.07 3.75
N ASP A 1042 -23.66 -44.61 2.99
CA ASP A 1042 -25.00 -45.19 3.00
C ASP A 1042 -25.10 -46.28 1.92
N SER A 1043 -25.11 -47.53 2.33
CA SER A 1043 -25.21 -48.67 1.42
C SER A 1043 -26.57 -48.78 0.74
N ALA A 1044 -27.66 -48.32 1.37
CA ALA A 1044 -29.01 -48.52 0.84
C ALA A 1044 -29.25 -47.66 -0.41
N THR A 1045 -28.70 -46.46 -0.40
CA THR A 1045 -28.88 -45.43 -1.45
C THR A 1045 -27.72 -45.37 -2.45
N SER A 1046 -26.65 -46.15 -2.23
CA SER A 1046 -25.51 -46.25 -3.14
C SER A 1046 -25.78 -47.16 -4.34
N GLY A 1047 -25.20 -46.83 -5.49
CA GLY A 1047 -25.34 -47.56 -6.74
C GLY A 1047 -24.83 -48.99 -6.69
N HIS A 1048 -25.46 -49.90 -7.45
CA HIS A 1048 -25.18 -51.34 -7.37
C HIS A 1048 -23.73 -51.69 -7.70
N GLN A 1049 -23.17 -51.12 -8.78
CA GLN A 1049 -21.79 -51.39 -9.21
C GLN A 1049 -20.78 -50.91 -8.16
N ALA A 1050 -20.97 -49.70 -7.62
CA ALA A 1050 -20.10 -49.18 -6.57
C ALA A 1050 -20.12 -50.06 -5.31
N ARG A 1051 -21.28 -50.60 -4.91
CA ARG A 1051 -21.37 -51.53 -3.77
C ARG A 1051 -20.60 -52.82 -4.02
N GLY A 1052 -20.73 -53.40 -5.21
CA GLY A 1052 -19.95 -54.58 -5.60
C GLY A 1052 -18.44 -54.33 -5.53
N LEU A 1053 -17.98 -53.18 -6.05
CA LEU A 1053 -16.57 -52.78 -6.02
C LEU A 1053 -16.04 -52.50 -4.61
N VAL A 1054 -16.90 -52.06 -3.68
CA VAL A 1054 -16.55 -51.87 -2.27
C VAL A 1054 -16.42 -53.21 -1.55
N GLN A 1055 -17.32 -54.15 -1.81
CA GLN A 1055 -17.30 -55.49 -1.21
C GLN A 1055 -16.06 -56.31 -1.62
N THR A 1056 -15.56 -56.11 -2.84
CA THR A 1056 -14.35 -56.77 -3.34
C THR A 1056 -13.05 -56.04 -3.01
N SER A 1057 -13.11 -54.93 -2.24
CA SER A 1057 -11.91 -54.22 -1.81
C SER A 1057 -11.26 -54.87 -0.58
N ASP A 1058 -9.93 -54.81 -0.51
CA ASP A 1058 -9.12 -55.45 0.55
C ASP A 1058 -9.49 -54.94 1.96
N GLU A 1059 -10.00 -53.72 2.06
CA GLU A 1059 -10.41 -53.06 3.32
C GLU A 1059 -11.93 -52.83 3.40
N SER A 1060 -12.73 -53.86 3.06
CA SER A 1060 -14.20 -53.79 3.03
C SER A 1060 -14.89 -53.99 4.39
N VAL A 1061 -14.20 -54.55 5.39
CA VAL A 1061 -14.77 -54.82 6.73
C VAL A 1061 -15.10 -53.51 7.44
N GLY A 1062 -16.35 -53.35 7.90
CA GLY A 1062 -16.81 -52.14 8.61
C GLY A 1062 -16.98 -50.90 7.73
N VAL A 1063 -16.84 -51.02 6.40
CA VAL A 1063 -16.78 -49.86 5.49
C VAL A 1063 -18.08 -49.03 5.43
N TYR A 1064 -19.24 -49.67 5.62
CA TYR A 1064 -20.56 -49.01 5.67
C TYR A 1064 -20.92 -48.49 7.06
N GLU A 1065 -20.11 -48.78 8.08
CA GLU A 1065 -20.27 -48.20 9.41
C GLU A 1065 -19.68 -46.79 9.47
N THR A 1066 -19.74 -46.19 10.66
CA THR A 1066 -19.13 -44.87 10.90
C THR A 1066 -17.63 -45.03 11.16
N ASN A 1067 -16.80 -44.66 10.19
CA ASN A 1067 -15.35 -44.74 10.28
C ASN A 1067 -14.81 -43.44 10.89
N LYS A 1068 -14.14 -43.55 12.04
CA LYS A 1068 -13.59 -42.40 12.77
C LYS A 1068 -12.09 -42.50 12.83
N TYR A 1069 -11.41 -41.45 12.40
CA TYR A 1069 -9.96 -41.34 12.42
C TYR A 1069 -9.54 -40.18 13.31
N LEU A 1070 -8.50 -40.43 14.11
CA LEU A 1070 -7.76 -39.41 14.83
C LEU A 1070 -6.34 -39.38 14.28
N GLY A 1071 -5.82 -38.18 14.06
CA GLY A 1071 -4.56 -38.03 13.35
C GLY A 1071 -3.83 -36.74 13.64
N LEU A 1072 -2.70 -36.58 12.94
CA LEU A 1072 -1.91 -35.36 12.91
C LEU A 1072 -1.81 -34.88 11.46
N ARG A 1073 -1.88 -33.56 11.27
CA ARG A 1073 -1.70 -32.88 9.99
C ARG A 1073 -0.49 -31.95 10.10
N PHE A 1074 0.40 -32.04 9.12
CA PHE A 1074 1.55 -31.16 8.91
C PHE A 1074 1.44 -30.53 7.51
N PHE A 1075 1.80 -29.26 7.37
CA PHE A 1075 1.90 -28.64 6.05
C PHE A 1075 3.04 -27.61 5.97
N LEU A 1076 3.61 -27.47 4.77
CA LEU A 1076 4.63 -26.48 4.43
C LEU A 1076 4.30 -25.88 3.06
N ASN A 1077 3.92 -24.60 3.05
CA ASN A 1077 3.43 -23.90 1.87
C ASN A 1077 4.32 -22.72 1.54
N LEU A 1078 4.85 -22.70 0.32
CA LEU A 1078 5.50 -21.54 -0.30
C LEU A 1078 4.55 -20.91 -1.31
N GLU A 1079 4.25 -19.62 -1.18
CA GLU A 1079 3.40 -18.87 -2.12
C GLU A 1079 4.01 -17.51 -2.44
N ALA A 1080 4.49 -17.34 -3.67
CA ALA A 1080 5.07 -16.09 -4.19
C ALA A 1080 4.53 -15.83 -5.60
N VAL A 1081 3.33 -15.23 -5.69
CA VAL A 1081 2.61 -14.99 -6.95
C VAL A 1081 2.16 -13.53 -7.08
N SER A 1082 2.09 -13.02 -8.31
CA SER A 1082 1.76 -11.61 -8.57
C SER A 1082 0.35 -11.19 -8.21
N SER A 1083 -0.62 -12.12 -8.25
CA SER A 1083 -2.00 -11.90 -7.83
C SER A 1083 -2.65 -13.22 -7.42
N PRO A 1084 -3.53 -13.25 -6.40
CA PRO A 1084 -4.20 -14.49 -5.98
C PRO A 1084 -5.23 -15.05 -6.98
N LEU A 1085 -5.92 -14.19 -7.75
CA LEU A 1085 -7.06 -14.59 -8.59
C LEU A 1085 -6.72 -14.75 -10.08
N ASN A 1086 -5.85 -13.87 -10.61
CA ASN A 1086 -5.32 -13.95 -11.97
C ASN A 1086 -3.78 -13.85 -11.94
N PRO A 1087 -3.09 -14.90 -11.46
CA PRO A 1087 -1.64 -14.90 -11.40
C PRO A 1087 -1.08 -14.96 -12.83
N TYR A 1088 -0.25 -13.98 -13.18
CA TYR A 1088 0.46 -13.94 -14.45
C TYR A 1088 1.93 -14.32 -14.28
N ILE A 1089 2.47 -14.24 -13.06
CA ILE A 1089 3.84 -14.63 -12.77
C ILE A 1089 4.03 -15.09 -11.33
N GLY A 1090 4.91 -16.06 -11.09
CA GLY A 1090 5.28 -16.54 -9.76
C GLY A 1090 5.15 -18.05 -9.55
N ILE A 1091 5.29 -18.49 -8.30
CA ILE A 1091 5.33 -19.92 -7.91
C ILE A 1091 4.50 -20.19 -6.64
N LYS A 1092 3.84 -21.36 -6.60
CA LYS A 1092 3.27 -21.95 -5.39
C LYS A 1092 3.88 -23.34 -5.20
N PHE A 1093 4.26 -23.71 -3.98
CA PHE A 1093 4.68 -25.06 -3.63
C PHE A 1093 3.99 -25.47 -2.33
N LEU A 1094 2.96 -26.30 -2.44
CA LEU A 1094 2.09 -26.68 -1.32
C LEU A 1094 2.34 -28.13 -0.95
N ASN A 1095 2.63 -28.38 0.32
CA ASN A 1095 2.95 -29.72 0.82
C ASN A 1095 2.12 -30.02 2.06
N GLU A 1096 1.55 -31.21 2.12
CA GLU A 1096 0.74 -31.69 3.25
C GLU A 1096 1.07 -33.14 3.56
N VAL A 1097 1.27 -33.44 4.84
CA VAL A 1097 1.44 -34.79 5.36
C VAL A 1097 0.39 -35.02 6.44
N THR A 1098 -0.31 -36.14 6.38
CA THR A 1098 -1.26 -36.54 7.41
C THR A 1098 -0.96 -37.94 7.93
N PHE A 1099 -1.02 -38.11 9.25
CA PHE A 1099 -0.94 -39.40 9.93
C PHE A 1099 -2.32 -39.72 10.49
N ASN A 1100 -2.85 -40.90 10.21
CA ASN A 1100 -4.23 -41.24 10.54
C ASN A 1100 -4.28 -42.61 11.23
N ARG A 1101 -5.08 -42.70 12.29
CA ARG A 1101 -5.41 -43.95 12.96
C ARG A 1101 -6.92 -44.08 13.12
N GLU A 1102 -7.47 -45.19 12.64
CA GLU A 1102 -8.87 -45.55 12.86
C GLU A 1102 -9.11 -45.90 14.34
N LEU A 1103 -10.17 -45.35 14.94
CA LEU A 1103 -10.48 -45.48 16.36
C LEU A 1103 -11.29 -46.75 16.70
N ARG A 1104 -11.89 -47.38 15.69
CA ARG A 1104 -12.73 -48.58 15.82
C ARG A 1104 -12.33 -49.58 14.72
N HIS A 1105 -12.94 -50.76 14.72
CA HIS A 1105 -12.76 -51.77 13.66
C HIS A 1105 -11.31 -52.25 13.52
N ASN A 1106 -10.78 -52.27 12.29
CA ASN A 1106 -9.46 -52.81 11.94
C ASN A 1106 -8.30 -51.96 12.48
N GLN A 1107 -8.59 -50.80 13.08
CA GLN A 1107 -7.59 -49.86 13.62
C GLN A 1107 -6.54 -49.47 12.56
N LEU A 1108 -6.98 -49.30 11.31
CA LEU A 1108 -6.13 -49.00 10.17
C LEU A 1108 -5.24 -47.78 10.44
N ARG A 1109 -4.01 -47.85 9.95
CA ARG A 1109 -3.01 -46.79 10.10
C ARG A 1109 -2.43 -46.46 8.73
N TYR A 1110 -2.58 -45.22 8.33
CA TYR A 1110 -1.97 -44.74 7.10
C TYR A 1110 -1.39 -43.33 7.25
N THR A 1111 -0.39 -43.06 6.42
CA THR A 1111 0.19 -41.73 6.24
C THR A 1111 -0.07 -41.28 4.81
N SER A 1112 -0.69 -40.12 4.61
CA SER A 1112 -0.87 -39.53 3.28
C SER A 1112 0.09 -38.36 3.08
N LEU A 1113 0.85 -38.40 2.00
CA LEU A 1113 1.73 -37.33 1.52
C LEU A 1113 1.10 -36.72 0.27
N ASN A 1114 0.99 -35.39 0.24
CA ASN A 1114 0.51 -34.61 -0.90
C ASN A 1114 1.50 -33.48 -1.17
N SER A 1115 1.95 -33.34 -2.41
CA SER A 1115 2.84 -32.25 -2.83
C SER A 1115 2.42 -31.73 -4.21
N GLN A 1116 2.37 -30.41 -4.35
CA GLN A 1116 2.11 -29.77 -5.63
C GLN A 1116 2.94 -28.51 -5.84
N ALA A 1117 3.44 -28.34 -7.06
CA ALA A 1117 4.14 -27.14 -7.52
C ALA A 1117 3.34 -26.49 -8.66
N VAL A 1118 3.11 -25.18 -8.56
CA VAL A 1118 2.42 -24.37 -9.58
C VAL A 1118 3.36 -23.25 -9.99
N PHE A 1119 3.52 -23.00 -11.28
CA PHE A 1119 4.31 -21.89 -11.81
C PHE A 1119 3.52 -21.10 -12.85
N TYR A 1120 3.75 -19.80 -12.89
CA TYR A 1120 3.14 -18.87 -13.84
C TYR A 1120 4.25 -18.06 -14.51
N LEU A 1121 4.19 -17.95 -15.84
CA LEU A 1121 5.14 -17.20 -16.65
C LEU A 1121 4.40 -16.41 -17.72
N THR A 1122 4.51 -15.08 -17.67
CA THR A 1122 3.98 -14.19 -18.71
C THR A 1122 5.14 -13.40 -19.31
N PRO A 1123 5.50 -13.63 -20.58
CA PRO A 1123 6.49 -12.80 -21.27
C PRO A 1123 5.99 -11.35 -21.44
N SER A 1124 6.92 -10.42 -21.64
CA SER A 1124 6.61 -9.00 -21.84
C SER A 1124 6.05 -8.74 -23.25
N PHE A 1125 4.76 -8.98 -23.43
CA PHE A 1125 4.00 -8.65 -24.64
C PHE A 1125 2.99 -7.52 -24.35
N PRO A 1126 2.50 -6.80 -25.38
CA PRO A 1126 1.45 -5.79 -25.22
C PRO A 1126 0.09 -6.36 -24.78
N PHE A 1127 -0.02 -7.69 -24.70
CA PHE A 1127 -1.17 -8.44 -24.17
C PHE A 1127 -0.69 -9.52 -23.20
N GLN A 1128 -1.55 -9.94 -22.27
CA GLN A 1128 -1.21 -11.02 -21.33
C GLN A 1128 -1.25 -12.38 -22.05
N LEU A 1129 -0.10 -13.03 -22.17
CA LEU A 1129 0.03 -14.45 -22.52
C LEU A 1129 0.67 -15.20 -21.35
N THR A 1130 -0.14 -15.83 -20.52
CA THR A 1130 0.32 -16.54 -19.33
C THR A 1130 0.41 -18.04 -19.59
N TRP A 1131 1.61 -18.58 -19.43
CA TRP A 1131 1.84 -20.01 -19.31
C TRP A 1131 1.74 -20.38 -17.83
N ALA A 1132 0.76 -21.21 -17.48
CA ALA A 1132 0.58 -21.73 -16.14
C ALA A 1132 0.78 -23.24 -16.16
N GLY A 1133 1.61 -23.75 -15.26
CA GLY A 1133 1.86 -25.18 -15.13
C GLY A 1133 1.67 -25.63 -13.70
N ARG A 1134 1.14 -26.84 -13.51
CA ARG A 1134 1.00 -27.49 -12.21
C ARG A 1134 1.49 -28.92 -12.28
N LEU A 1135 2.34 -29.30 -11.34
CA LEU A 1135 2.78 -30.67 -11.12
C LEU A 1135 2.29 -31.10 -9.74
N GLY A 1136 1.73 -32.30 -9.61
CA GLY A 1136 1.29 -32.81 -8.32
C GLY A 1136 1.54 -34.30 -8.18
N ALA A 1137 1.85 -34.71 -6.95
CA ALA A 1137 2.06 -36.09 -6.58
C ALA A 1137 1.50 -36.35 -5.18
N SER A 1138 0.85 -37.50 -5.02
CA SER A 1138 0.35 -37.97 -3.74
C SER A 1138 0.67 -39.44 -3.52
N HIS A 1139 0.88 -39.85 -2.26
CA HIS A 1139 1.16 -41.23 -1.89
C HIS A 1139 0.61 -41.57 -0.50
N ASN A 1140 0.01 -42.75 -0.37
CA ASN A 1140 -0.44 -43.29 0.91
C ASN A 1140 0.47 -44.45 1.36
N PHE A 1141 1.05 -44.34 2.55
CA PHE A 1141 1.77 -45.42 3.24
C PHE A 1141 0.85 -46.14 4.22
N GLY A 1142 0.98 -47.46 4.36
CA GLY A 1142 0.13 -48.26 5.28
C GLY A 1142 -1.24 -48.60 4.71
N ASP A 1143 -2.17 -48.99 5.58
CA ASP A 1143 -3.47 -49.55 5.19
C ASP A 1143 -4.54 -48.44 5.22
N TYR A 1144 -5.19 -48.22 4.06
CA TYR A 1144 -6.16 -47.14 3.85
C TYR A 1144 -7.41 -47.68 3.15
N ARG A 1145 -8.57 -47.06 3.39
CA ARG A 1145 -9.82 -47.42 2.72
C ARG A 1145 -9.94 -46.74 1.36
N PHE A 1146 -10.72 -47.32 0.45
CA PHE A 1146 -10.83 -46.81 -0.93
C PHE A 1146 -11.24 -45.32 -1.03
N PHE A 1147 -12.01 -44.78 -0.08
CA PHE A 1147 -12.41 -43.35 -0.06
C PHE A 1147 -11.27 -42.41 0.39
N GLN A 1148 -10.18 -42.97 0.92
CA GLN A 1148 -8.91 -42.29 1.24
C GLN A 1148 -7.86 -42.46 0.14
N ALA A 1149 -8.17 -43.24 -0.91
CA ALA A 1149 -7.27 -43.45 -2.04
C ALA A 1149 -6.97 -42.12 -2.74
N ASN A 1150 -5.78 -42.03 -3.34
CA ASN A 1150 -5.42 -40.92 -4.19
C ASN A 1150 -6.18 -41.06 -5.52
N THR A 1151 -6.89 -40.00 -5.91
CA THR A 1151 -7.79 -40.04 -7.07
C THR A 1151 -7.34 -39.14 -8.22
N LEU A 1152 -7.66 -39.54 -9.45
CA LEU A 1152 -7.44 -38.76 -10.67
C LEU A 1152 -8.77 -38.57 -11.43
N GLY A 1153 -9.10 -37.33 -11.82
CA GLY A 1153 -10.29 -36.98 -12.60
C GLY A 1153 -11.07 -35.77 -12.06
N GLY A 1154 -11.89 -35.14 -12.91
CA GLY A 1154 -12.78 -34.03 -12.57
C GLY A 1154 -12.09 -32.66 -12.52
N THR A 1155 -12.62 -31.76 -11.68
CA THR A 1155 -12.14 -30.38 -11.52
C THR A 1155 -11.03 -30.23 -10.48
N THR A 1156 -10.35 -31.32 -10.09
CA THR A 1156 -9.23 -31.28 -9.13
C THR A 1156 -7.89 -31.38 -9.83
N ASN A 1157 -7.67 -32.38 -10.68
CA ASN A 1157 -6.35 -32.68 -11.26
C ASN A 1157 -6.34 -33.15 -12.74
N LEU A 1158 -7.45 -33.66 -13.28
CA LEU A 1158 -7.52 -34.12 -14.66
C LEU A 1158 -8.91 -33.82 -15.25
N ARG A 1159 -9.02 -32.70 -15.99
CA ARG A 1159 -10.26 -32.34 -16.68
C ARG A 1159 -10.58 -33.35 -17.78
N GLY A 1160 -11.80 -33.34 -18.31
CA GLY A 1160 -12.20 -34.29 -19.35
C GLY A 1160 -12.57 -35.69 -18.85
N TYR A 1161 -12.38 -36.00 -17.56
CA TYR A 1161 -12.80 -37.25 -16.92
C TYR A 1161 -13.75 -36.94 -15.75
N ASN A 1162 -14.63 -37.88 -15.40
CA ASN A 1162 -15.50 -37.77 -14.21
C ASN A 1162 -14.67 -37.55 -12.93
N ARG A 1163 -15.26 -36.89 -11.93
CA ARG A 1163 -14.65 -36.79 -10.59
C ARG A 1163 -14.30 -38.19 -10.07
N ASN A 1164 -13.09 -38.35 -9.54
CA ASN A 1164 -12.56 -39.59 -8.97
C ASN A 1164 -12.57 -40.79 -9.94
N ARG A 1165 -12.36 -40.56 -11.24
CA ARG A 1165 -12.45 -41.62 -12.27
C ARG A 1165 -11.48 -42.78 -12.02
N PHE A 1166 -10.28 -42.48 -11.52
CA PHE A 1166 -9.29 -43.49 -11.17
C PHE A 1166 -8.86 -43.31 -9.71
N ALA A 1167 -8.57 -44.40 -9.03
CA ALA A 1167 -8.15 -44.42 -7.63
C ALA A 1167 -6.96 -45.35 -7.42
N GLY A 1168 -6.00 -44.98 -6.57
CA GLY A 1168 -4.87 -45.83 -6.21
C GLY A 1168 -4.10 -45.33 -4.99
N ARG A 1169 -3.05 -46.05 -4.63
CA ARG A 1169 -2.13 -45.71 -3.54
C ARG A 1169 -1.35 -44.45 -3.83
N SER A 1170 -0.94 -44.24 -5.08
CA SER A 1170 -0.24 -43.03 -5.51
C SER A 1170 -0.93 -42.37 -6.69
N THR A 1171 -0.78 -41.05 -6.81
CA THR A 1171 -1.13 -40.30 -8.02
C THR A 1171 0.02 -39.42 -8.44
N VAL A 1172 0.19 -39.25 -9.75
CA VAL A 1172 1.02 -38.19 -10.31
C VAL A 1172 0.25 -37.54 -11.45
N TYR A 1173 0.27 -36.22 -11.52
CA TYR A 1173 -0.37 -35.45 -12.58
C TYR A 1173 0.44 -34.21 -12.96
N ALA A 1174 0.26 -33.79 -14.20
CA ALA A 1174 0.78 -32.56 -14.77
C ALA A 1174 -0.34 -31.84 -15.53
N ASN A 1175 -0.45 -30.54 -15.33
CA ASN A 1175 -1.40 -29.68 -16.03
C ASN A 1175 -0.66 -28.50 -16.62
N ALA A 1176 -1.04 -28.11 -17.83
CA ALA A 1176 -0.54 -26.94 -18.52
C ALA A 1176 -1.72 -26.11 -19.05
N GLU A 1177 -1.66 -24.80 -18.85
CA GLU A 1177 -2.59 -23.83 -19.43
C GLU A 1177 -1.83 -22.72 -20.14
N ALA A 1178 -2.27 -22.39 -21.35
CA ALA A 1178 -1.87 -21.19 -22.07
C ALA A 1178 -3.05 -20.23 -22.08
N ARG A 1179 -2.95 -19.13 -21.36
CA ARG A 1179 -4.02 -18.14 -21.19
C ARG A 1179 -3.69 -16.91 -22.03
N LEU A 1180 -4.49 -16.65 -23.05
CA LEU A 1180 -4.32 -15.51 -23.95
C LEU A 1180 -5.40 -14.47 -23.66
N GLN A 1181 -4.98 -13.26 -23.29
CA GLN A 1181 -5.85 -12.10 -23.30
C GLN A 1181 -6.11 -11.70 -24.76
N LEU A 1182 -7.38 -11.70 -25.18
CA LEU A 1182 -7.77 -11.32 -26.53
C LEU A 1182 -7.99 -9.81 -26.62
N PHE A 1183 -8.80 -9.27 -25.71
CA PHE A 1183 -9.12 -7.85 -25.68
C PHE A 1183 -9.46 -7.40 -24.26
N LYS A 1184 -9.17 -6.13 -23.99
CA LYS A 1184 -9.77 -5.43 -22.87
C LYS A 1184 -11.15 -4.99 -23.34
N PHE A 1185 -12.17 -5.16 -22.51
CA PHE A 1185 -13.47 -4.57 -22.78
C PHE A 1185 -13.78 -3.56 -21.69
N ASN A 1186 -14.25 -2.42 -22.14
CA ASN A 1186 -14.68 -1.33 -21.28
C ASN A 1186 -16.18 -1.15 -21.49
N GLN A 1187 -16.93 -2.20 -21.15
CA GLN A 1187 -18.38 -2.17 -21.23
C GLN A 1187 -18.96 -1.27 -20.16
N TYR A 1188 -20.17 -0.76 -20.42
CA TYR A 1188 -20.86 0.29 -19.68
C TYR A 1188 -21.23 -0.11 -18.21
N LEU A 1189 -20.48 -0.88 -17.42
CA LEU A 1189 -20.69 -1.20 -15.97
C LEU A 1189 -19.56 -2.07 -15.40
N PHE A 1190 -18.80 -2.74 -16.26
CA PHE A 1190 -17.77 -3.69 -15.84
C PHE A 1190 -16.58 -3.63 -16.80
N PRO A 1191 -15.58 -2.76 -16.58
CA PRO A 1191 -14.30 -2.88 -17.27
C PRO A 1191 -13.62 -4.19 -16.87
N GLY A 1192 -13.03 -4.85 -17.84
CA GLY A 1192 -12.46 -6.17 -17.63
C GLY A 1192 -11.59 -6.64 -18.78
N LYS A 1193 -11.04 -7.83 -18.59
CA LYS A 1193 -10.28 -8.53 -19.61
C LYS A 1193 -11.07 -9.75 -20.04
N PHE A 1194 -11.18 -9.93 -21.35
CA PHE A 1194 -11.67 -11.17 -21.92
C PHE A 1194 -10.51 -11.89 -22.58
N GLY A 1195 -10.44 -13.19 -22.34
CA GLY A 1195 -9.42 -14.01 -22.94
C GLY A 1195 -9.90 -15.43 -23.18
N THR A 1196 -9.05 -16.17 -23.87
CA THR A 1196 -9.18 -17.60 -24.08
C THR A 1196 -8.09 -18.33 -23.32
N LEU A 1197 -8.30 -19.62 -23.11
CA LEU A 1197 -7.26 -20.51 -22.62
C LEU A 1197 -7.27 -21.81 -23.41
N LEU A 1198 -6.08 -22.36 -23.59
CA LEU A 1198 -5.88 -23.75 -24.03
C LEU A 1198 -5.29 -24.51 -22.86
N PHE A 1199 -5.65 -25.78 -22.73
CA PHE A 1199 -5.05 -26.60 -21.68
C PHE A 1199 -4.76 -28.01 -22.14
N TYR A 1200 -3.80 -28.63 -21.45
CA TYR A 1200 -3.45 -30.03 -21.55
C TYR A 1200 -3.22 -30.58 -20.14
N ASP A 1201 -3.95 -31.62 -19.78
CA ASP A 1201 -3.79 -32.32 -18.50
C ASP A 1201 -3.38 -33.76 -18.75
N THR A 1202 -2.51 -34.28 -17.90
CA THR A 1202 -2.13 -35.68 -17.91
C THR A 1202 -1.89 -36.20 -16.50
N GLY A 1203 -2.11 -37.49 -16.27
CA GLY A 1203 -1.79 -38.12 -15.00
C GLY A 1203 -2.07 -39.59 -14.97
N ARG A 1204 -1.68 -40.23 -13.86
CA ARG A 1204 -1.86 -41.65 -13.61
C ARG A 1204 -2.02 -41.92 -12.11
N VAL A 1205 -2.78 -42.96 -11.78
CA VAL A 1205 -2.79 -43.60 -10.45
C VAL A 1205 -1.92 -44.85 -10.44
N PHE A 1206 -1.40 -45.22 -9.27
CA PHE A 1206 -0.67 -46.47 -9.03
C PHE A 1206 -1.39 -47.21 -7.91
N ALA A 1207 -1.98 -48.36 -8.22
CA ALA A 1207 -2.62 -49.25 -7.24
C ALA A 1207 -1.70 -50.43 -6.92
N ASP A 1208 -1.99 -51.13 -5.82
CA ASP A 1208 -1.13 -52.24 -5.36
C ASP A 1208 -1.14 -53.44 -6.31
N ASN A 1209 -2.22 -53.59 -7.09
CA ASN A 1209 -2.37 -54.61 -8.12
C ASN A 1209 -1.88 -54.16 -9.51
N ASP A 1210 -1.16 -53.04 -9.62
CA ASP A 1210 -0.71 -52.49 -10.90
C ASP A 1210 0.49 -53.28 -11.48
N THR A 1211 0.34 -53.75 -12.72
CA THR A 1211 1.34 -54.59 -13.42
C THR A 1211 2.57 -53.81 -13.92
N SER A 1212 2.52 -52.47 -13.94
CA SER A 1212 3.64 -51.64 -14.38
C SER A 1212 3.82 -50.42 -13.49
N GLN A 1213 4.95 -50.38 -12.77
CA GLN A 1213 5.34 -49.26 -11.89
C GLN A 1213 6.07 -48.11 -12.62
N LYS A 1214 6.12 -48.13 -13.97
CA LYS A 1214 6.77 -47.07 -14.77
C LYS A 1214 5.93 -45.80 -14.82
N LEU A 1215 6.51 -44.67 -14.42
CA LEU A 1215 5.86 -43.36 -14.34
C LEU A 1215 5.19 -42.88 -15.65
N PHE A 1216 5.91 -43.02 -16.78
CA PHE A 1216 5.48 -42.48 -18.08
C PHE A 1216 4.65 -43.44 -18.94
N LYS A 1217 4.26 -44.60 -18.41
CA LYS A 1217 3.42 -45.57 -19.13
C LYS A 1217 1.96 -45.39 -18.72
N ASP A 1218 1.01 -45.67 -19.61
CA ASP A 1218 -0.44 -45.66 -19.33
C ASP A 1218 -0.94 -44.34 -18.70
N LEU A 1219 -0.40 -43.20 -19.14
CA LEU A 1219 -0.89 -41.89 -18.71
C LEU A 1219 -2.26 -41.61 -19.33
N HIS A 1220 -3.18 -41.09 -18.53
CA HIS A 1220 -4.42 -40.51 -19.02
C HIS A 1220 -4.15 -39.10 -19.50
N HIS A 1221 -4.77 -38.72 -20.60
CA HIS A 1221 -4.58 -37.42 -21.22
C HIS A 1221 -5.93 -36.75 -21.43
N SER A 1222 -5.96 -35.43 -21.26
CA SER A 1222 -7.07 -34.58 -21.68
C SER A 1222 -6.54 -33.27 -22.22
N TYR A 1223 -7.34 -32.63 -23.05
CA TYR A 1223 -7.04 -31.30 -23.55
C TYR A 1223 -8.35 -30.56 -23.80
N GLY A 1224 -8.26 -29.26 -23.97
CA GLY A 1224 -9.44 -28.48 -24.25
C GLY A 1224 -9.18 -27.00 -24.40
N ILE A 1225 -10.28 -26.29 -24.58
CA ILE A 1225 -10.30 -24.86 -24.80
C ILE A 1225 -11.22 -24.21 -23.76
N GLY A 1226 -10.99 -22.94 -23.48
CA GLY A 1226 -11.84 -22.18 -22.58
C GLY A 1226 -11.83 -20.70 -22.89
N ALA A 1227 -12.76 -20.01 -22.24
CA ALA A 1227 -12.82 -18.57 -22.20
C ALA A 1227 -12.80 -18.12 -20.74
N TRP A 1228 -12.26 -16.94 -20.48
CA TRP A 1228 -12.24 -16.36 -19.16
C TRP A 1228 -12.54 -14.87 -19.23
N VAL A 1229 -13.14 -14.39 -18.15
CA VAL A 1229 -13.43 -12.98 -17.94
C VAL A 1229 -12.93 -12.56 -16.56
N ASP A 1230 -12.21 -11.46 -16.51
CA ASP A 1230 -11.69 -10.85 -15.29
C ASP A 1230 -12.35 -9.47 -15.11
N PHE A 1231 -13.01 -9.28 -13.97
CA PHE A 1231 -13.61 -8.02 -13.54
C PHE A 1231 -12.77 -7.40 -12.41
N PHE A 1232 -12.22 -6.21 -12.67
CA PHE A 1232 -11.46 -5.40 -11.71
C PHE A 1232 -10.26 -6.11 -11.03
N ASN A 1233 -9.72 -7.20 -11.60
CA ASN A 1233 -8.75 -8.08 -10.93
C ASN A 1233 -9.27 -8.63 -9.57
N ARG A 1234 -10.59 -8.63 -9.36
CA ARG A 1234 -11.27 -9.03 -8.10
C ARG A 1234 -12.22 -10.21 -8.28
N ALA A 1235 -12.66 -10.48 -9.51
CA ALA A 1235 -13.50 -11.63 -9.82
C ALA A 1235 -13.10 -12.17 -11.19
N VAL A 1236 -12.71 -13.43 -11.23
CA VAL A 1236 -12.41 -14.15 -12.47
C VAL A 1236 -13.44 -15.25 -12.63
N PHE A 1237 -14.00 -15.38 -13.82
CA PHE A 1237 -14.82 -16.53 -14.19
C PHE A 1237 -14.17 -17.22 -15.38
N SER A 1238 -14.05 -18.54 -15.34
CA SER A 1238 -13.53 -19.33 -16.45
C SER A 1238 -14.52 -20.42 -16.84
N GLY A 1239 -14.74 -20.55 -18.15
CA GLY A 1239 -15.52 -21.61 -18.76
C GLY A 1239 -14.61 -22.48 -19.61
N THR A 1240 -14.60 -23.79 -19.41
CA THR A 1240 -13.74 -24.72 -20.18
C THR A 1240 -14.53 -25.86 -20.78
N TYR A 1241 -14.28 -26.16 -22.04
CA TYR A 1241 -14.72 -27.36 -22.72
C TYR A 1241 -13.57 -28.36 -22.81
N SER A 1242 -13.73 -29.52 -22.19
CA SER A 1242 -12.68 -30.51 -21.93
C SER A 1242 -12.97 -31.81 -22.67
N ILE A 1243 -11.94 -32.39 -23.30
CA ILE A 1243 -11.98 -33.66 -24.02
C ILE A 1243 -10.96 -34.61 -23.38
N GLY A 1244 -11.40 -35.77 -22.91
CA GLY A 1244 -10.54 -36.79 -22.31
C GLY A 1244 -11.23 -38.15 -22.27
N GLY A 1245 -10.50 -39.22 -22.59
CA GLY A 1245 -11.08 -40.57 -22.70
C GLY A 1245 -12.25 -40.60 -23.67
N GLU A 1246 -13.42 -41.08 -23.21
CA GLU A 1246 -14.64 -41.24 -24.01
C GLU A 1246 -15.67 -40.09 -23.81
N ALA A 1247 -15.35 -39.07 -22.99
CA ALA A 1247 -16.32 -38.04 -22.59
C ALA A 1247 -15.90 -36.61 -22.95
N ARG A 1248 -16.90 -35.72 -23.02
CA ARG A 1248 -16.73 -34.28 -23.28
C ARG A 1248 -17.48 -33.50 -22.20
N TYR A 1249 -16.81 -32.55 -21.55
CA TYR A 1249 -17.36 -31.85 -20.40
C TYR A 1249 -17.24 -30.34 -20.51
N PHE A 1250 -18.28 -29.63 -20.06
CA PHE A 1250 -18.26 -28.19 -19.85
C PHE A 1250 -18.18 -27.89 -18.35
N ASN A 1251 -17.25 -27.01 -17.95
CA ASN A 1251 -17.08 -26.53 -16.58
C ASN A 1251 -17.17 -25.00 -16.54
N LEU A 1252 -17.82 -24.46 -15.51
CA LEU A 1252 -17.81 -23.03 -15.18
C LEU A 1252 -17.32 -22.85 -13.74
N SER A 1253 -16.24 -22.08 -13.58
CA SER A 1253 -15.57 -21.88 -12.29
C SER A 1253 -15.40 -20.40 -11.96
N TYR A 1254 -15.45 -20.09 -10.67
CA TYR A 1254 -14.96 -18.82 -10.13
C TYR A 1254 -13.45 -18.95 -9.87
N GLY A 1255 -12.63 -18.33 -10.71
CA GLY A 1255 -11.18 -18.49 -10.79
C GLY A 1255 -10.72 -19.36 -11.96
N PHE A 1256 -9.40 -19.49 -12.11
CA PHE A 1256 -8.77 -20.49 -12.98
C PHE A 1256 -8.60 -21.83 -12.25
N PHE A 1257 -8.06 -22.83 -12.95
CA PHE A 1257 -7.87 -24.18 -12.41
C PHE A 1257 -6.75 -24.31 -11.36
N PHE A 1258 -5.77 -23.38 -11.33
CA PHE A 1258 -4.60 -23.38 -10.42
C PHE A 1258 -4.50 -22.14 -9.52
#